data_AF-A0A945S593-F1
#
_entry.id   AF-A0A945S593-F1
#
_cell.length_a   1.000
_cell.length_b   1.000
_cell.length_c   1.000
_cell.angle_alpha   90.00
_cell.angle_beta   90.00
_cell.angle_gamma   90.00
#
_symmetry.space_group_name_H-M   'P 1'
#
loop_
_entity.id
_entity.type
_entity.pdbx_description
1 polymer ?
#
loop_
_entity_poly.entity_id
_entity_poly.type
_entity_poly.pdbx_seq_one_letter_code
_entity_poly.pdbx_strand_id
1 'polypeptide(L)'
;MPILLEVGKRDRAQRTMRICIHTLLCLGALGIIYPILIVIGQTLSNDYDLRENAVVPYYLRDRNELVLKHIFAFTNQLHLLASRHNRNAWANHMRMRDDKTFLQTRTDEFAAHGLKLDAWEQITGDLNAFKATQDSDRMLAKAFCIEDYFRPFLRKKYGAKATAFLADYDASGTTPDWFPMMFPDQRERKRVLGKRARLALAIMNRELRSDYLNVHSVEVPKPGNFLVPFWRPGTSAKERLWSEFKASLPPEQKLIISSDSFWHNFLKLKYRNAAGLNEVWGTSYEGIFELVFPLTPPENDLIRQDWAECVVKRWPRSMLAVPQSAAPLWRAYVRGQLLAKAGDGPDAEQQALSEAARLAGTPVQDWTELPFFETRPENDVLSRYWCEFTASGAVPPEQLALLAPERLFQPFLKGKYGNVAAMNSAWQSTFESFERVPLPLALVDVAPTMFTPARLRFSFMVEPYRRVLEYLLGRGRAAQNTLILVLISLVSALTINPIAAYSLSRFPMRHTQKVLIFFLATMAFPAEVAMIPNFLLLRDLGLLNTYAALVLPRMANGFAIFLLKGFYDSLPQELYQAAEIDGASEIQIFRMVAMPLVTPILAYIGLNTFVLTYSGFMWAFVICPKQEMWTLMVWVYDFQMKNPGNNYIMAATVLVSIPPLIVFLFANRLIMKGIVIPSLK
;
A
#
# COMPACT_ATOMS: atom_id res chain seq x y z
N MET A 1 -32.32 3.89 -28.82
CA MET A 1 -32.42 3.70 -30.29
C MET A 1 -33.45 2.61 -30.55
N PRO A 2 -34.45 2.80 -31.42
CA PRO A 2 -35.37 1.72 -31.72
C PRO A 2 -34.63 0.66 -32.55
N ILE A 3 -34.48 -0.53 -31.97
CA ILE A 3 -33.86 -1.72 -32.61
C ILE A 3 -34.72 -2.24 -33.79
N LEU A 4 -35.91 -1.70 -34.00
CA LEU A 4 -36.81 -2.07 -35.08
C LEU A 4 -37.22 -0.83 -35.88
N LEU A 5 -36.99 -0.90 -37.19
CA LEU A 5 -37.40 0.10 -38.18
C LEU A 5 -38.89 0.45 -38.04
N GLU A 6 -39.21 1.73 -38.15
CA GLU A 6 -40.58 2.24 -38.05
C GLU A 6 -41.32 2.05 -39.37
N VAL A 7 -41.94 0.90 -39.57
CA VAL A 7 -42.88 0.72 -40.69
C VAL A 7 -44.15 0.02 -40.19
N GLY A 8 -45.28 0.74 -40.21
CA GLY A 8 -46.64 0.19 -40.07
C GLY A 8 -47.37 0.42 -38.73
N LYS A 9 -48.72 0.49 -38.79
CA LYS A 9 -49.62 0.54 -37.61
C LYS A 9 -49.42 -0.71 -36.75
N ARG A 10 -48.79 -0.53 -35.57
CA ARG A 10 -48.32 -1.61 -34.70
C ARG A 10 -49.46 -2.36 -34.00
N ASP A 11 -49.48 -3.67 -34.17
CA ASP A 11 -50.32 -4.63 -33.45
C ASP A 11 -50.04 -4.60 -31.92
N ARG A 12 -51.03 -4.95 -31.09
CA ARG A 12 -50.92 -4.97 -29.62
C ARG A 12 -49.78 -5.89 -29.17
N ALA A 13 -49.59 -7.03 -29.83
CA ALA A 13 -48.53 -7.99 -29.50
C ALA A 13 -47.12 -7.36 -29.61
N GLN A 14 -46.87 -6.56 -30.66
CA GLN A 14 -45.57 -5.88 -30.85
C GLN A 14 -45.32 -4.79 -29.80
N ARG A 15 -46.38 -4.09 -29.35
CA ARG A 15 -46.27 -3.11 -28.26
C ARG A 15 -45.93 -3.80 -26.94
N THR A 16 -46.60 -4.91 -26.63
CA THR A 16 -46.32 -5.71 -25.42
C THR A 16 -44.89 -6.24 -25.43
N MET A 17 -44.44 -6.83 -26.55
CA MET A 17 -43.06 -7.33 -26.70
C MET A 17 -42.02 -6.22 -26.49
N ARG A 18 -42.25 -5.03 -27.05
CA ARG A 18 -41.35 -3.88 -26.83
C ARG A 18 -41.30 -3.47 -25.37
N ILE A 19 -42.44 -3.39 -24.68
CA ILE A 19 -42.49 -3.06 -23.26
C ILE A 19 -41.70 -4.09 -22.47
N CYS A 20 -41.95 -5.39 -22.69
CA CYS A 20 -41.20 -6.46 -22.03
C CYS A 20 -39.69 -6.34 -22.23
N ILE A 21 -39.22 -6.08 -23.47
CA ILE A 21 -37.79 -5.90 -23.75
C ILE A 21 -37.22 -4.69 -23.00
N HIS A 22 -37.91 -3.54 -23.00
CA HIS A 22 -37.41 -2.34 -22.32
C HIS A 22 -37.43 -2.51 -20.79
N THR A 23 -38.46 -3.15 -20.23
CA THR A 23 -38.52 -3.48 -18.80
C THR A 23 -37.36 -4.40 -18.41
N LEU A 24 -37.06 -5.41 -19.23
CA LEU A 24 -35.97 -6.35 -18.97
C LEU A 24 -34.59 -5.68 -19.09
N LEU A 25 -34.41 -4.78 -20.06
CA LEU A 25 -33.21 -3.95 -20.17
C LEU A 25 -33.05 -2.98 -18.99
N CYS A 26 -34.13 -2.34 -18.52
CA CYS A 26 -34.11 -1.47 -17.35
C CYS A 26 -33.77 -2.25 -16.07
N LEU A 27 -34.36 -3.44 -15.89
CA LEU A 27 -34.02 -4.33 -14.77
C LEU A 27 -32.55 -4.77 -14.82
N GLY A 28 -32.05 -5.12 -16.00
CA GLY A 28 -30.64 -5.43 -16.21
C GLY A 28 -29.72 -4.26 -15.89
N ALA A 29 -30.08 -3.04 -16.33
CA ALA A 29 -29.32 -1.84 -16.00
C ALA A 29 -29.31 -1.54 -14.50
N LEU A 30 -30.45 -1.67 -13.81
CA LEU A 30 -30.53 -1.51 -12.36
C LEU A 30 -29.68 -2.55 -11.61
N GLY A 31 -29.67 -3.79 -12.09
CA GLY A 31 -28.82 -4.87 -11.56
C GLY A 31 -27.32 -4.59 -11.68
N ILE A 32 -26.89 -3.74 -12.63
CA ILE A 32 -25.49 -3.34 -12.84
C ILE A 32 -25.13 -2.07 -12.05
N ILE A 33 -26.05 -1.11 -11.93
CA ILE A 33 -25.81 0.17 -11.25
C ILE A 33 -25.51 -0.04 -9.77
N TYR A 34 -26.27 -0.91 -9.08
CA TYR A 34 -26.11 -1.09 -7.63
C TYR A 34 -24.73 -1.65 -7.23
N PRO A 35 -24.20 -2.72 -7.86
CA PRO A 35 -22.82 -3.16 -7.62
C PRO A 35 -21.76 -2.08 -7.89
N ILE A 36 -21.93 -1.27 -8.94
CA ILE A 36 -21.00 -0.16 -9.26
C ILE A 36 -21.01 0.87 -8.13
N LEU A 37 -22.19 1.24 -7.64
CA LEU A 37 -22.33 2.17 -6.51
C LEU A 37 -21.72 1.61 -5.23
N ILE A 38 -21.85 0.30 -4.98
CA ILE A 38 -21.16 -0.36 -3.85
C ILE A 38 -19.66 -0.30 -4.03
N VAL A 39 -19.12 -0.64 -5.20
CA VAL A 39 -17.67 -0.61 -5.45
C VAL A 39 -17.12 0.79 -5.23
N ILE A 40 -17.78 1.81 -5.77
CA ILE A 40 -17.41 3.22 -5.56
C ILE A 40 -17.51 3.59 -4.08
N GLY A 41 -18.61 3.24 -3.40
CA GLY A 41 -18.78 3.48 -1.97
C GLY A 41 -17.67 2.83 -1.13
N GLN A 42 -17.29 1.61 -1.46
CA GLN A 42 -16.22 0.87 -0.79
C GLN A 42 -14.82 1.46 -1.06
N THR A 43 -14.59 2.15 -2.19
CA THR A 43 -13.34 2.92 -2.38
C THR A 43 -13.19 4.04 -1.37
N LEU A 44 -14.31 4.61 -0.92
CA LEU A 44 -14.36 5.75 0.01
C LEU A 44 -14.36 5.30 1.48
N SER A 45 -14.72 4.04 1.72
CA SER A 45 -14.73 3.40 3.02
C SER A 45 -13.32 2.97 3.45
N ASN A 46 -13.12 2.64 4.72
CA ASN A 46 -11.99 1.85 5.20
C ASN A 46 -12.50 0.89 6.29
N ASP A 47 -11.63 0.17 7.01
CA ASP A 47 -12.07 -0.81 8.03
C ASP A 47 -13.01 -0.24 9.12
N TYR A 48 -13.04 1.09 9.29
CA TYR A 48 -14.02 1.78 10.12
C TYR A 48 -15.45 1.68 9.54
N ASP A 49 -15.61 1.99 8.26
CA ASP A 49 -16.92 2.09 7.59
C ASP A 49 -17.45 0.73 7.06
N LEU A 50 -16.61 -0.32 7.00
CA LEU A 50 -16.94 -1.59 6.33
C LEU A 50 -18.11 -2.37 6.96
N ARG A 51 -18.46 -2.11 8.23
CA ARG A 51 -19.54 -2.88 8.90
C ARG A 51 -20.95 -2.51 8.45
N GLU A 52 -21.13 -1.35 7.81
CA GLU A 52 -22.47 -0.82 7.55
C GLU A 52 -22.92 -0.96 6.10
N ASN A 53 -22.03 -1.40 5.18
CA ASN A 53 -22.30 -1.55 3.74
C ASN A 53 -23.05 -0.34 3.11
N ALA A 54 -22.83 0.86 3.67
CA ALA A 54 -23.49 2.07 3.22
C ALA A 54 -22.90 2.51 1.87
N VAL A 55 -23.77 2.78 0.89
CA VAL A 55 -23.36 3.30 -0.43
C VAL A 55 -22.64 4.65 -0.29
N VAL A 56 -23.07 5.47 0.67
CA VAL A 56 -22.43 6.75 1.02
C VAL A 56 -21.94 6.65 2.47
N PRO A 57 -20.62 6.65 2.71
CA PRO A 57 -20.09 6.57 4.06
C PRO A 57 -20.53 7.71 4.99
N TYR A 58 -20.74 7.42 6.27
CA TYR A 58 -21.28 8.38 7.24
C TYR A 58 -20.35 9.57 7.51
N TYR A 59 -19.04 9.39 7.43
CA TYR A 59 -18.05 10.48 7.59
C TYR A 59 -18.21 11.64 6.58
N LEU A 60 -18.89 11.39 5.46
CA LEU A 60 -19.20 12.42 4.47
C LEU A 60 -20.32 13.36 4.94
N ARG A 61 -21.20 12.86 5.81
CA ARG A 61 -22.40 13.57 6.29
C ARG A 61 -22.22 14.07 7.72
N ASP A 62 -21.64 13.27 8.60
CA ASP A 62 -21.42 13.59 10.00
C ASP A 62 -19.95 13.97 10.27
N ARG A 63 -19.77 15.08 10.99
CA ARG A 63 -18.45 15.59 11.41
C ARG A 63 -17.85 14.72 12.51
N ASN A 64 -18.65 14.18 13.42
CA ASN A 64 -18.17 13.30 14.47
C ASN A 64 -17.61 12.00 13.89
N GLU A 65 -18.32 11.43 12.92
CA GLU A 65 -17.88 10.24 12.18
C GLU A 65 -16.60 10.50 11.35
N LEU A 66 -16.41 11.73 10.84
CA LEU A 66 -15.15 12.13 10.18
C LEU A 66 -13.95 12.17 11.14
N VAL A 67 -14.16 12.70 12.34
CA VAL A 67 -13.14 12.74 13.39
C VAL A 67 -12.79 11.32 13.82
N LEU A 68 -13.81 10.49 14.09
CA LEU A 68 -13.61 9.08 14.47
C LEU A 68 -12.91 8.29 13.37
N LYS A 69 -13.30 8.48 12.10
CA LYS A 69 -12.60 7.87 10.96
C LYS A 69 -11.15 8.32 10.85
N HIS A 70 -10.84 9.58 11.17
CA HIS A 70 -9.47 10.08 11.15
C HIS A 70 -8.61 9.50 12.26
N ILE A 71 -9.12 9.51 13.49
CA ILE A 71 -8.51 8.84 14.63
C ILE A 71 -8.29 7.36 14.29
N PHE A 72 -9.28 6.71 13.68
CA PHE A 72 -9.18 5.34 13.21
C PHE A 72 -8.10 5.17 12.13
N ALA A 73 -8.07 5.98 11.08
CA ALA A 73 -7.04 5.86 10.02
C ALA A 73 -5.62 6.07 10.57
N PHE A 74 -5.46 6.96 11.54
CA PHE A 74 -4.20 7.23 12.23
C PHE A 74 -3.77 6.04 13.12
N THR A 75 -4.71 5.49 13.90
CA THR A 75 -4.51 4.30 14.76
C THR A 75 -4.47 2.97 13.99
N ASN A 76 -4.97 2.92 12.75
CA ASN A 76 -4.96 1.71 11.92
C ASN A 76 -3.73 1.65 10.98
N GLN A 77 -3.07 2.77 10.67
CA GLN A 77 -1.67 2.76 10.17
C GLN A 77 -0.72 2.13 11.21
N LEU A 78 -1.05 2.28 12.48
CA LEU A 78 -0.45 1.62 13.63
C LEU A 78 -0.70 0.10 13.62
N HIS A 79 -1.86 -0.33 13.13
CA HIS A 79 -2.20 -1.74 13.02
C HIS A 79 -1.56 -2.42 11.81
N LEU A 80 -1.28 -1.74 10.68
CA LEU A 80 -0.58 -2.35 9.53
C LEU A 80 0.87 -2.80 9.86
N LEU A 81 1.51 -2.17 10.86
CA LEU A 81 2.77 -2.65 11.43
C LEU A 81 2.58 -3.78 12.47
N ALA A 82 1.40 -3.88 13.09
CA ALA A 82 1.06 -4.91 14.09
C ALA A 82 0.22 -6.09 13.54
N SER A 83 -0.31 -5.99 12.32
CA SER A 83 -1.37 -6.85 11.78
C SER A 83 -0.87 -8.11 11.09
N ARG A 84 0.40 -8.49 11.27
CA ARG A 84 0.72 -9.90 11.05
C ARG A 84 0.16 -10.80 12.15
N HIS A 85 -0.18 -10.30 13.36
CA HIS A 85 -0.35 -11.22 14.50
C HIS A 85 -1.47 -10.96 15.54
N ASN A 86 -2.35 -9.95 15.44
CA ASN A 86 -3.38 -9.76 16.50
C ASN A 86 -4.77 -9.30 16.00
N ARG A 87 -5.72 -10.22 15.84
CA ARG A 87 -7.11 -9.94 15.43
C ARG A 87 -7.99 -9.31 16.55
N ASN A 88 -7.53 -9.32 17.80
CA ASN A 88 -8.37 -8.98 18.97
C ASN A 88 -8.37 -7.49 19.35
N ALA A 89 -7.53 -6.63 18.75
CA ALA A 89 -7.60 -5.19 18.97
C ALA A 89 -8.86 -4.56 18.32
N TRP A 90 -9.36 -5.18 17.25
CA TRP A 90 -10.51 -4.73 16.46
C TRP A 90 -11.83 -4.68 17.25
N ALA A 91 -12.03 -5.57 18.23
CA ALA A 91 -13.21 -5.56 19.09
C ALA A 91 -13.21 -4.38 20.09
N ASN A 92 -12.04 -3.80 20.40
CA ASN A 92 -11.90 -2.80 21.46
C ASN A 92 -12.03 -1.37 20.94
N HIS A 93 -11.58 -1.08 19.72
CA HIS A 93 -11.78 0.25 19.11
C HIS A 93 -13.23 0.52 18.72
N MET A 94 -14.00 -0.50 18.35
CA MET A 94 -15.42 -0.33 18.00
C MET A 94 -16.31 0.10 19.19
N ARG A 95 -15.88 -0.13 20.45
CA ARG A 95 -16.62 0.32 21.63
C ARG A 95 -16.48 1.82 21.94
N MET A 96 -15.62 2.56 21.22
CA MET A 96 -15.48 4.02 21.38
C MET A 96 -16.62 4.81 20.70
N ARG A 97 -17.37 4.19 19.79
CA ARG A 97 -18.51 4.82 19.10
C ARG A 97 -19.69 5.10 20.05
N ASP A 98 -19.79 4.34 21.14
CA ASP A 98 -20.91 4.43 22.09
C ASP A 98 -20.69 5.47 23.21
N ASP A 99 -19.53 6.14 23.28
CA ASP A 99 -19.15 7.01 24.41
C ASP A 99 -19.10 8.50 23.99
N LYS A 100 -20.27 9.15 23.97
CA LYS A 100 -20.46 10.57 23.56
C LYS A 100 -19.71 11.57 24.43
N THR A 101 -19.38 11.19 25.66
CA THR A 101 -18.74 12.01 26.70
C THR A 101 -17.32 12.45 26.31
N PHE A 102 -16.56 11.58 25.63
CA PHE A 102 -15.17 11.84 25.24
C PHE A 102 -15.01 12.97 24.20
N LEU A 103 -15.97 13.11 23.28
CA LEU A 103 -15.90 14.09 22.18
C LEU A 103 -16.20 15.52 22.65
N GLN A 104 -16.98 15.67 23.71
CA GLN A 104 -17.43 16.97 24.20
C GLN A 104 -16.30 17.68 24.95
N THR A 105 -15.59 16.97 25.85
CA THR A 105 -14.48 17.52 26.65
C THR A 105 -13.32 18.06 25.82
N ARG A 106 -13.03 17.43 24.67
CA ARG A 106 -11.92 17.86 23.80
C ARG A 106 -12.26 19.09 22.98
N THR A 107 -13.53 19.37 22.71
CA THR A 107 -13.94 20.48 21.86
C THR A 107 -13.79 21.83 22.58
N ASP A 108 -13.96 21.84 23.90
CA ASP A 108 -13.88 23.04 24.73
C ASP A 108 -12.43 23.53 24.98
N GLU A 109 -11.44 22.63 25.00
CA GLU A 109 -10.02 22.99 25.18
C GLU A 109 -9.41 23.78 24.00
N PHE A 110 -9.94 23.63 22.79
CA PHE A 110 -9.32 24.20 21.58
C PHE A 110 -9.63 25.67 21.33
N ALA A 111 -10.75 26.19 21.85
CA ALA A 111 -11.12 27.59 21.69
C ALA A 111 -10.22 28.54 22.51
N ALA A 112 -9.48 28.03 23.49
CA ALA A 112 -8.76 28.83 24.47
C ALA A 112 -7.33 29.30 24.07
N HIS A 113 -6.73 28.83 22.96
CA HIS A 113 -5.25 28.84 22.84
C HIS A 113 -4.60 29.28 21.49
N GLY A 114 -5.20 30.15 20.66
CA GLY A 114 -4.70 30.52 19.30
C GLY A 114 -3.31 31.20 19.19
N LEU A 115 -2.48 30.92 18.15
CA LEU A 115 -1.10 31.48 17.91
C LEU A 115 -0.52 31.28 16.45
N LYS A 116 0.68 31.82 16.06
CA LYS A 116 1.31 31.88 14.68
C LYS A 116 2.85 31.54 14.58
N LEU A 117 3.40 31.41 13.33
CA LEU A 117 4.68 30.79 12.80
C LEU A 117 5.86 31.77 12.55
N ASP A 118 7.16 31.34 12.46
CA ASP A 118 8.20 31.98 11.58
C ASP A 118 9.58 31.24 11.34
N ALA A 119 10.05 30.23 12.11
CA ALA A 119 11.41 29.63 11.89
C ALA A 119 11.60 28.73 10.62
N TRP A 120 10.63 28.73 9.71
CA TRP A 120 10.56 27.90 8.51
C TRP A 120 11.19 28.60 7.29
N GLU A 121 12.15 29.51 7.47
CA GLU A 121 12.72 30.28 6.37
C GLU A 121 14.09 29.76 5.90
N GLN A 122 14.90 29.20 6.80
CA GLN A 122 16.32 28.92 6.51
C GLN A 122 16.54 27.57 5.78
N ILE A 123 15.80 26.51 6.14
CA ILE A 123 15.82 25.21 5.43
C ILE A 123 15.17 25.32 4.04
N THR A 124 14.20 26.24 3.90
CA THR A 124 13.56 26.59 2.63
C THR A 124 14.53 27.32 1.72
N GLY A 125 15.45 28.11 2.28
CA GLY A 125 16.51 28.81 1.55
C GLY A 125 17.42 27.88 0.73
N ASP A 126 17.95 26.82 1.34
CA ASP A 126 18.83 25.86 0.65
C ASP A 126 18.08 24.99 -0.39
N LEU A 127 16.82 24.64 -0.09
CA LEU A 127 15.95 23.93 -1.01
C LEU A 127 15.53 24.82 -2.20
N ASN A 128 15.35 26.12 -1.97
CA ASN A 128 15.03 27.10 -3.00
C ASN A 128 16.24 27.43 -3.88
N ALA A 129 17.46 27.47 -3.32
CA ALA A 129 18.69 27.60 -4.10
C ALA A 129 18.95 26.38 -5.02
N PHE A 130 18.58 25.17 -4.58
CA PHE A 130 18.58 23.96 -5.42
C PHE A 130 17.49 24.00 -6.50
N LYS A 131 16.27 24.47 -6.19
CA LYS A 131 15.20 24.68 -7.17
C LYS A 131 15.51 25.79 -8.19
N ALA A 132 16.29 26.80 -7.82
CA ALA A 132 16.66 27.91 -8.70
C ALA A 132 17.70 27.55 -9.77
N THR A 133 18.40 26.41 -9.63
CA THR A 133 19.46 25.96 -10.54
C THR A 133 19.00 24.94 -11.58
N GLN A 134 17.76 24.45 -11.52
CA GLN A 134 17.14 23.63 -12.57
C GLN A 134 15.67 24.00 -12.78
N ASP A 135 15.26 23.97 -14.06
CA ASP A 135 13.92 24.32 -14.54
C ASP A 135 12.80 23.66 -13.71
N SER A 136 12.06 24.47 -12.96
CA SER A 136 11.12 24.05 -11.91
C SER A 136 10.00 23.14 -12.43
N ASP A 137 9.69 23.22 -13.73
CA ASP A 137 8.64 22.44 -14.37
C ASP A 137 9.07 20.99 -14.67
N ARG A 138 10.37 20.71 -14.81
CA ARG A 138 10.90 19.35 -14.98
C ARG A 138 11.00 18.57 -13.67
N MET A 139 11.16 19.26 -12.53
CA MET A 139 11.15 18.60 -11.20
C MET A 139 9.74 18.15 -10.80
N LEU A 140 8.71 18.94 -11.12
CA LEU A 140 7.31 18.57 -10.88
C LEU A 140 6.90 17.34 -11.70
N ALA A 141 7.46 17.15 -12.90
CA ALA A 141 7.19 15.99 -13.76
C ALA A 141 7.86 14.67 -13.30
N LYS A 142 8.82 14.70 -12.35
CA LYS A 142 9.60 13.52 -11.92
C LYS A 142 9.76 13.40 -10.39
N ALA A 143 8.71 13.77 -9.66
CA ALA A 143 8.70 13.78 -8.19
C ALA A 143 8.96 12.40 -7.51
N PHE A 144 8.90 11.29 -8.24
CA PHE A 144 9.20 9.95 -7.72
C PHE A 144 10.70 9.62 -7.60
N CYS A 145 11.59 10.45 -8.16
CA CYS A 145 13.02 10.13 -8.29
C CYS A 145 13.95 11.29 -7.87
N ILE A 146 13.53 12.13 -6.91
CA ILE A 146 14.37 13.24 -6.37
C ILE A 146 15.74 12.73 -5.91
N GLU A 147 15.80 11.54 -5.33
CA GLU A 147 17.05 10.92 -4.87
C GLU A 147 18.03 10.65 -6.02
N ASP A 148 17.53 10.34 -7.22
CA ASP A 148 18.35 10.04 -8.39
C ASP A 148 18.98 11.29 -9.02
N TYR A 149 18.47 12.49 -8.71
CA TYR A 149 18.99 13.77 -9.21
C TYR A 149 19.71 14.60 -8.14
N PHE A 150 19.24 14.54 -6.89
CA PHE A 150 19.86 15.25 -5.77
C PHE A 150 21.20 14.61 -5.37
N ARG A 151 21.33 13.28 -5.41
CA ARG A 151 22.61 12.60 -5.12
C ARG A 151 23.72 12.98 -6.13
N PRO A 152 23.48 13.02 -7.45
CA PRO A 152 24.43 13.60 -8.41
C PRO A 152 24.78 15.07 -8.16
N PHE A 153 23.81 15.90 -7.73
CA PHE A 153 24.06 17.30 -7.39
C PHE A 153 24.97 17.45 -6.16
N LEU A 154 24.71 16.69 -5.09
CA LEU A 154 25.56 16.65 -3.90
C LEU A 154 26.97 16.16 -4.25
N ARG A 155 27.09 15.12 -5.10
CA ARG A 155 28.38 14.67 -5.63
C ARG A 155 29.14 15.77 -6.35
N LYS A 156 28.44 16.60 -7.13
CA LYS A 156 29.05 17.72 -7.86
C LYS A 156 29.45 18.87 -6.92
N LYS A 157 28.55 19.31 -6.04
CA LYS A 157 28.76 20.43 -5.09
C LYS A 157 29.90 20.14 -4.11
N TYR A 158 29.82 19.03 -3.40
CA TYR A 158 30.83 18.66 -2.41
C TYR A 158 32.07 18.03 -3.05
N GLY A 159 31.94 17.46 -4.26
CA GLY A 159 33.08 17.07 -5.09
C GLY A 159 33.94 18.27 -5.51
N ALA A 160 33.34 19.41 -5.88
CA ALA A 160 34.05 20.65 -6.17
C ALA A 160 34.78 21.19 -4.94
N LYS A 161 34.12 21.23 -3.78
CA LYS A 161 34.74 21.63 -2.50
C LYS A 161 35.91 20.73 -2.11
N ALA A 162 35.80 19.42 -2.29
CA ALA A 162 36.92 18.50 -2.06
C ALA A 162 38.10 18.72 -3.01
N THR A 163 37.85 19.27 -4.20
CA THR A 163 38.91 19.59 -5.19
C THR A 163 39.69 20.80 -4.74
N ALA A 164 38.97 21.86 -4.32
CA ALA A 164 39.58 23.06 -3.78
C ALA A 164 40.39 22.74 -2.52
N PHE A 165 39.84 21.90 -1.63
CA PHE A 165 40.53 21.44 -0.45
C PHE A 165 41.83 20.68 -0.77
N LEU A 166 41.82 19.79 -1.77
CA LEU A 166 43.04 19.06 -2.18
C LEU A 166 44.07 19.98 -2.83
N ALA A 167 43.64 20.95 -3.64
CA ALA A 167 44.54 21.92 -4.25
C ALA A 167 45.26 22.78 -3.19
N ASP A 168 44.54 23.24 -2.16
CA ASP A 168 45.14 23.96 -1.03
C ASP A 168 46.08 23.06 -0.21
N TYR A 169 45.71 21.78 -0.01
CA TYR A 169 46.56 20.81 0.68
C TYR A 169 47.85 20.50 -0.09
N ASP A 170 47.77 20.32 -1.41
CA ASP A 170 48.93 20.03 -2.26
C ASP A 170 49.87 21.24 -2.38
N ALA A 171 49.34 22.47 -2.30
CA ALA A 171 50.12 23.70 -2.33
C ALA A 171 50.77 24.05 -0.98
N SER A 172 50.09 23.82 0.14
CA SER A 172 50.53 24.23 1.48
C SER A 172 51.07 23.08 2.35
N GLY A 173 50.77 21.83 2.01
CA GLY A 173 51.10 20.64 2.79
C GLY A 173 50.28 20.46 4.08
N THR A 174 49.29 21.33 4.36
CA THR A 174 48.58 21.39 5.64
C THR A 174 47.07 21.22 5.50
N THR A 175 46.43 20.49 6.43
CA THR A 175 44.96 20.33 6.48
C THR A 175 44.35 21.24 7.55
N PRO A 176 43.13 21.75 7.37
CA PRO A 176 42.46 22.58 8.37
C PRO A 176 42.19 21.82 9.69
N ASP A 177 42.15 22.54 10.81
CA ASP A 177 42.19 22.02 12.18
C ASP A 177 41.15 20.94 12.53
N TRP A 178 39.99 21.00 11.88
CA TRP A 178 38.92 20.02 12.09
C TRP A 178 39.23 18.66 11.48
N PHE A 179 40.06 18.60 10.43
CA PHE A 179 40.27 17.38 9.65
C PHE A 179 41.05 16.32 10.45
N PRO A 180 42.10 16.67 11.20
CA PRO A 180 42.74 15.76 12.16
C PRO A 180 41.85 15.35 13.33
N MET A 181 40.92 16.19 13.74
CA MET A 181 39.96 15.85 14.82
C MET A 181 38.93 14.82 14.36
N MET A 182 38.45 14.95 13.12
CA MET A 182 37.48 14.01 12.55
C MET A 182 38.11 12.67 12.18
N PHE A 183 39.38 12.67 11.77
CA PHE A 183 40.15 11.47 11.45
C PHE A 183 41.45 11.47 12.28
N PRO A 184 41.42 11.02 13.55
CA PRO A 184 42.57 11.09 14.46
C PRO A 184 43.72 10.17 14.05
N ASP A 185 43.44 9.04 13.39
CA ASP A 185 44.45 8.11 12.88
C ASP A 185 45.15 8.62 11.59
N GLN A 186 46.49 8.60 11.58
CA GLN A 186 47.28 9.08 10.44
C GLN A 186 47.09 8.23 9.16
N ARG A 187 46.88 6.91 9.29
CA ARG A 187 46.68 6.04 8.12
C ARG A 187 45.32 6.29 7.48
N GLU A 188 44.29 6.55 8.29
CA GLU A 188 42.96 6.94 7.81
C GLU A 188 42.95 8.32 7.13
N ARG A 189 43.65 9.32 7.69
CA ARG A 189 43.84 10.63 7.04
C ARG A 189 44.41 10.51 5.63
N LYS A 190 45.51 9.75 5.47
CA LYS A 190 46.11 9.49 4.15
C LYS A 190 45.15 8.77 3.20
N ARG A 191 44.32 7.84 3.70
CA ARG A 191 43.30 7.13 2.90
C ARG A 191 42.15 8.02 2.45
N VAL A 192 41.73 9.01 3.25
CA VAL A 192 40.65 9.95 2.91
C VAL A 192 41.16 11.00 1.92
N LEU A 193 42.36 11.56 2.15
CA LEU A 193 43.01 12.49 1.21
C LEU A 193 43.29 11.85 -0.15
N GLY A 194 43.68 10.57 -0.18
CA GLY A 194 43.93 9.82 -1.41
C GLY A 194 42.69 9.45 -2.23
N LYS A 195 41.46 9.69 -1.72
CA LYS A 195 40.19 9.37 -2.42
C LYS A 195 39.23 10.54 -2.36
N ARG A 196 39.20 11.36 -3.42
CA ARG A 196 38.36 12.57 -3.55
C ARG A 196 36.88 12.38 -3.18
N ALA A 197 36.28 11.24 -3.50
CA ALA A 197 34.88 10.95 -3.13
C ALA A 197 34.67 10.78 -1.61
N ARG A 198 35.66 10.22 -0.90
CA ARG A 198 35.62 10.09 0.58
C ARG A 198 35.87 11.43 1.25
N LEU A 199 36.79 12.24 0.72
CA LEU A 199 37.00 13.60 1.22
C LEU A 199 35.77 14.49 1.01
N ALA A 200 35.12 14.41 -0.17
CA ALA A 200 33.86 15.10 -0.45
C ALA A 200 32.75 14.70 0.52
N LEU A 201 32.65 13.40 0.83
CA LEU A 201 31.70 12.89 1.81
C LEU A 201 32.01 13.40 3.23
N ALA A 202 33.27 13.45 3.63
CA ALA A 202 33.70 13.94 4.93
C ALA A 202 33.40 15.45 5.12
N ILE A 203 33.70 16.26 4.10
CA ILE A 203 33.37 17.70 4.10
C ILE A 203 31.85 17.90 4.17
N MET A 204 31.09 17.11 3.42
CA MET A 204 29.63 17.14 3.42
C MET A 204 29.06 16.79 4.80
N ASN A 205 29.51 15.68 5.39
CA ASN A 205 29.08 15.25 6.72
C ASN A 205 29.40 16.28 7.80
N ARG A 206 30.54 16.98 7.69
CA ARG A 206 30.87 18.06 8.60
C ARG A 206 29.96 19.27 8.46
N GLU A 207 29.78 19.78 7.24
CA GLU A 207 28.95 20.98 7.01
C GLU A 207 27.48 20.74 7.35
N LEU A 208 26.99 19.51 7.12
CA LEU A 208 25.62 19.10 7.45
C LEU A 208 25.47 18.54 8.87
N ARG A 209 26.56 18.38 9.62
CA ARG A 209 26.61 17.74 10.95
C ARG A 209 25.94 16.35 10.96
N SER A 210 26.30 15.51 9.98
CA SER A 210 25.79 14.15 9.77
C SER A 210 26.93 13.12 9.70
N ASP A 211 26.60 11.83 9.61
CA ASP A 211 27.53 10.70 9.63
C ASP A 211 27.30 9.68 8.51
N TYR A 212 26.85 10.13 7.33
CA TYR A 212 26.53 9.25 6.21
C TYR A 212 27.72 8.43 5.73
N LEU A 213 27.50 7.12 5.58
CA LEU A 213 28.50 6.12 5.15
C LEU A 213 28.95 6.29 3.68
N ASN A 214 28.07 6.74 2.79
CA ASN A 214 28.39 7.08 1.39
C ASN A 214 27.32 8.01 0.80
N VAL A 215 27.55 8.57 -0.40
CA VAL A 215 26.58 9.52 -0.99
C VAL A 215 25.23 8.87 -1.35
N HIS A 216 25.15 7.54 -1.49
CA HIS A 216 23.88 6.84 -1.67
C HIS A 216 23.13 6.61 -0.35
N SER A 217 23.84 6.56 0.78
CA SER A 217 23.24 6.53 2.12
C SER A 217 22.81 7.91 2.61
N VAL A 218 23.05 8.96 1.82
CA VAL A 218 22.44 10.26 2.07
C VAL A 218 20.95 10.10 1.84
N GLU A 219 20.23 10.01 2.95
CA GLU A 219 18.78 10.07 2.96
C GLU A 219 18.39 11.48 2.54
N VAL A 220 17.80 11.61 1.36
CA VAL A 220 17.14 12.85 0.99
C VAL A 220 15.89 12.88 1.85
N PRO A 221 15.65 13.93 2.66
CA PRO A 221 14.41 14.06 3.38
C PRO A 221 13.28 13.95 2.36
N LYS A 222 12.59 12.81 2.35
CA LYS A 222 11.34 12.71 1.60
C LYS A 222 10.46 13.79 2.20
N PRO A 223 9.86 14.67 1.38
CA PRO A 223 9.08 15.79 1.90
C PRO A 223 8.19 15.24 3.00
N GLY A 224 8.24 15.85 4.19
CA GLY A 224 7.71 15.33 5.46
C GLY A 224 6.21 14.99 5.49
N ASN A 225 5.56 14.96 4.34
CA ASN A 225 4.20 14.53 4.11
C ASN A 225 4.04 13.00 3.99
N PHE A 226 5.12 12.21 3.96
CA PHE A 226 5.04 10.77 3.68
C PHE A 226 4.96 9.83 4.89
N LEU A 227 5.07 10.35 6.13
CA LEU A 227 4.82 9.54 7.35
C LEU A 227 3.80 10.16 8.31
N VAL A 228 3.26 11.35 8.00
CA VAL A 228 2.10 11.90 8.69
C VAL A 228 1.35 12.82 7.71
N PRO A 229 0.25 12.39 7.05
CA PRO A 229 -0.33 13.21 5.98
C PRO A 229 -0.97 14.52 6.45
N PHE A 230 -1.10 14.79 7.76
CA PHE A 230 -1.87 15.94 8.28
C PHE A 230 -1.32 16.56 9.57
N TRP A 231 0.01 16.64 9.74
CA TRP A 231 0.58 17.30 10.92
C TRP A 231 1.30 18.59 10.56
N ARG A 232 0.64 19.73 10.82
CA ARG A 232 1.32 21.01 11.03
C ARG A 232 1.58 21.17 12.53
N PRO A 233 2.71 21.71 12.97
CA PRO A 233 2.89 22.05 14.37
C PRO A 233 1.76 23.00 14.77
N GLY A 234 1.01 22.60 15.77
CA GLY A 234 -0.04 23.42 16.31
C GLY A 234 0.53 24.67 16.99
N THR A 235 -0.36 25.61 17.26
CA THR A 235 -0.01 26.99 17.60
C THR A 235 0.23 27.15 19.10
N SER A 236 -0.33 26.24 19.91
CA SER A 236 -0.17 26.23 21.37
C SER A 236 1.22 25.72 21.81
N ALA A 237 1.64 26.11 23.02
CA ALA A 237 2.88 25.63 23.62
C ALA A 237 2.91 24.09 23.78
N LYS A 238 1.73 23.48 24.02
CA LYS A 238 1.55 22.02 24.16
C LYS A 238 1.80 21.27 22.85
N GLU A 239 1.33 21.78 21.71
CA GLU A 239 1.50 21.13 20.38
C GLU A 239 2.94 21.23 19.86
N ARG A 240 3.59 22.38 20.10
CA ARG A 240 5.02 22.56 19.76
C ARG A 240 5.89 21.62 20.56
N LEU A 241 5.64 21.53 21.86
CA LEU A 241 6.37 20.64 22.74
C LEU A 241 6.14 19.17 22.39
N TRP A 242 4.93 18.78 22.04
CA TRP A 242 4.65 17.43 21.55
C TRP A 242 5.37 17.13 20.22
N SER A 243 5.47 18.12 19.33
CA SER A 243 6.21 17.99 18.07
C SER A 243 7.70 17.81 18.31
N GLU A 244 8.27 18.60 19.22
CA GLU A 244 9.67 18.49 19.64
C GLU A 244 9.95 17.15 20.32
N PHE A 245 9.03 16.69 21.16
CA PHE A 245 9.10 15.37 21.78
C PHE A 245 9.14 14.27 20.71
N LYS A 246 8.15 14.22 19.81
CA LYS A 246 8.13 13.25 18.69
C LYS A 246 9.36 13.35 17.78
N ALA A 247 9.89 14.56 17.59
CA ALA A 247 11.11 14.77 16.80
C ALA A 247 12.35 14.22 17.52
N SER A 248 12.40 14.31 18.86
CA SER A 248 13.48 13.78 19.70
C SER A 248 13.50 12.25 19.80
N LEU A 249 12.38 11.59 19.53
CA LEU A 249 12.28 10.14 19.56
C LEU A 249 12.95 9.50 18.32
N PRO A 250 13.61 8.34 18.46
CA PRO A 250 14.09 7.57 17.31
C PRO A 250 12.89 7.11 16.44
N PRO A 251 13.08 6.90 15.12
CA PRO A 251 11.98 6.64 14.16
C PRO A 251 10.98 5.57 14.60
N GLU A 252 11.46 4.50 15.22
CA GLU A 252 10.67 3.37 15.72
C GLU A 252 9.76 3.75 16.90
N GLN A 253 10.13 4.77 17.67
CA GLN A 253 9.43 5.25 18.87
C GLN A 253 8.61 6.52 18.62
N LYS A 254 8.69 7.11 17.42
CA LYS A 254 7.82 8.24 17.01
C LYS A 254 6.34 7.86 16.98
N LEU A 255 6.06 6.55 17.02
CA LEU A 255 4.75 5.95 17.15
C LEU A 255 4.35 5.85 18.63
N ILE A 256 3.62 6.84 19.12
CA ILE A 256 3.26 6.94 20.53
C ILE A 256 1.82 6.44 20.73
N ILE A 257 1.65 5.35 21.48
CA ILE A 257 0.36 4.86 21.97
C ILE A 257 0.30 5.09 23.47
N SER A 258 -0.78 5.68 23.99
CA SER A 258 -0.92 5.86 25.42
C SER A 258 -1.03 4.51 26.15
N SER A 259 -0.26 4.39 27.22
CA SER A 259 -0.29 3.28 28.17
C SER A 259 -1.68 3.12 28.81
N ASP A 260 -2.36 4.24 29.06
CA ASP A 260 -3.68 4.29 29.69
C ASP A 260 -4.75 3.57 28.84
N SER A 261 -4.61 3.60 27.51
CA SER A 261 -5.55 2.93 26.61
C SER A 261 -5.58 1.41 26.79
N PHE A 262 -4.42 0.80 27.07
CA PHE A 262 -4.32 -0.63 27.36
C PHE A 262 -4.88 -0.96 28.74
N TRP A 263 -4.60 -0.08 29.70
CA TRP A 263 -5.05 -0.20 31.09
C TRP A 263 -6.56 -0.08 31.24
N HIS A 264 -7.16 0.99 30.71
CA HIS A 264 -8.61 1.21 30.74
C HIS A 264 -9.35 0.05 30.07
N ASN A 265 -8.83 -0.45 28.96
CA ASN A 265 -9.44 -1.58 28.27
C ASN A 265 -9.38 -2.87 29.10
N PHE A 266 -8.24 -3.15 29.74
CA PHE A 266 -8.10 -4.27 30.66
C PHE A 266 -9.10 -4.17 31.82
N LEU A 267 -9.16 -3.02 32.49
CA LEU A 267 -10.07 -2.78 33.61
C LEU A 267 -11.54 -2.87 33.19
N LYS A 268 -11.90 -2.33 32.02
CA LYS A 268 -13.25 -2.42 31.46
C LYS A 268 -13.63 -3.86 31.13
N LEU A 269 -12.69 -4.69 30.66
CA LEU A 269 -12.96 -6.11 30.41
C LEU A 269 -13.12 -6.90 31.71
N LYS A 270 -12.36 -6.56 32.76
CA LYS A 270 -12.39 -7.24 34.05
C LYS A 270 -13.59 -6.82 34.92
N TYR A 271 -13.85 -5.52 35.03
CA TYR A 271 -14.82 -4.92 35.97
C TYR A 271 -16.07 -4.31 35.30
N ARG A 272 -16.13 -4.28 33.96
CA ARG A 272 -17.20 -3.68 33.13
C ARG A 272 -17.31 -2.15 33.21
N ASN A 273 -17.35 -1.57 34.41
CA ASN A 273 -17.52 -0.14 34.65
C ASN A 273 -16.81 0.31 35.94
N ALA A 274 -16.81 1.63 36.21
CA ALA A 274 -16.15 2.19 37.39
C ALA A 274 -16.79 1.71 38.71
N ALA A 275 -18.11 1.48 38.74
CA ALA A 275 -18.81 0.99 39.92
C ALA A 275 -18.32 -0.42 40.34
N GLY A 276 -18.18 -1.35 39.39
CA GLY A 276 -17.66 -2.69 39.67
C GLY A 276 -16.19 -2.71 40.07
N LEU A 277 -15.40 -1.75 39.57
CA LEU A 277 -14.01 -1.57 40.00
C LEU A 277 -13.94 -1.00 41.42
N ASN A 278 -14.75 0.02 41.73
CA ASN A 278 -14.82 0.67 43.03
C ASN A 278 -15.25 -0.29 44.14
N GLU A 279 -16.16 -1.22 43.84
CA GLU A 279 -16.60 -2.28 44.77
C GLU A 279 -15.43 -3.18 45.19
N VAL A 280 -14.54 -3.53 44.23
CA VAL A 280 -13.43 -4.46 44.48
C VAL A 280 -12.21 -3.73 45.08
N TRP A 281 -11.88 -2.55 44.57
CA TRP A 281 -10.71 -1.79 45.01
C TRP A 281 -10.96 -0.92 46.25
N GLY A 282 -12.23 -0.76 46.68
CA GLY A 282 -12.60 0.10 47.79
C GLY A 282 -12.41 1.59 47.48
N THR A 283 -12.62 1.99 46.22
CA THR A 283 -12.35 3.35 45.71
C THR A 283 -13.64 4.07 45.30
N SER A 284 -13.55 5.34 44.90
CA SER A 284 -14.70 6.15 44.50
C SER A 284 -14.43 6.96 43.22
N TYR A 285 -13.95 6.29 42.17
CA TYR A 285 -13.74 6.92 40.85
C TYR A 285 -15.08 7.13 40.12
N GLU A 286 -15.24 8.25 39.41
CA GLU A 286 -16.44 8.53 38.61
C GLU A 286 -16.42 7.74 37.29
N GLY A 287 -15.22 7.50 36.74
CA GLY A 287 -15.04 6.78 35.48
C GLY A 287 -13.72 6.03 35.39
N ILE A 288 -13.70 4.92 34.61
CA ILE A 288 -12.47 4.15 34.37
C ILE A 288 -11.38 5.01 33.72
N PHE A 289 -11.77 6.04 32.94
CA PHE A 289 -10.84 6.92 32.23
C PHE A 289 -10.07 7.89 33.14
N GLU A 290 -10.47 8.03 34.40
CA GLU A 290 -9.73 8.82 35.41
C GLU A 290 -8.47 8.10 35.90
N LEU A 291 -8.38 6.78 35.68
CA LEU A 291 -7.31 5.93 36.16
C LEU A 291 -6.09 6.02 35.24
N VAL A 292 -5.03 6.68 35.68
CA VAL A 292 -3.75 6.67 34.96
C VAL A 292 -3.04 5.33 35.19
N PHE A 293 -2.47 4.74 34.14
CA PHE A 293 -1.69 3.51 34.26
C PHE A 293 -0.42 3.77 35.08
N PRO A 294 -0.20 3.04 36.20
CA PRO A 294 0.98 3.26 37.01
C PRO A 294 2.21 2.68 36.30
N LEU A 295 3.19 3.53 36.01
CA LEU A 295 4.42 3.12 35.32
C LEU A 295 5.35 2.28 36.20
N THR A 296 5.13 2.29 37.51
CA THR A 296 5.82 1.47 38.50
C THR A 296 4.79 0.61 39.23
N PRO A 297 5.18 -0.55 39.79
CA PRO A 297 4.26 -1.38 40.55
C PRO A 297 3.57 -0.57 41.66
N PRO A 298 2.23 -0.49 41.67
CA PRO A 298 1.52 0.32 42.66
C PRO A 298 1.64 -0.27 44.07
N GLU A 299 1.44 0.57 45.09
CA GLU A 299 1.58 0.17 46.50
C GLU A 299 0.44 -0.73 46.98
N ASN A 300 -0.79 -0.47 46.50
CA ASN A 300 -1.97 -1.25 46.83
C ASN A 300 -1.89 -2.65 46.18
N ASP A 301 -2.04 -3.71 46.98
CA ASP A 301 -1.87 -5.09 46.53
C ASP A 301 -2.89 -5.53 45.47
N LEU A 302 -4.15 -5.08 45.55
CA LEU A 302 -5.19 -5.41 44.57
C LEU A 302 -4.89 -4.74 43.23
N ILE A 303 -4.51 -3.47 43.25
CA ILE A 303 -4.11 -2.73 42.05
C ILE A 303 -2.81 -3.31 41.48
N ARG A 304 -1.88 -3.77 42.33
CA ARG A 304 -0.61 -4.39 41.91
C ARG A 304 -0.84 -5.72 41.20
N GLN A 305 -1.77 -6.55 41.67
CA GLN A 305 -2.16 -7.79 41.00
C GLN A 305 -2.76 -7.52 39.61
N ASP A 306 -3.66 -6.54 39.52
CA ASP A 306 -4.28 -6.14 38.25
C ASP A 306 -3.27 -5.54 37.28
N TRP A 307 -2.35 -4.73 37.79
CA TRP A 307 -1.23 -4.18 37.03
C TRP A 307 -0.35 -5.29 36.45
N ALA A 308 0.07 -6.24 37.29
CA ALA A 308 0.89 -7.39 36.88
C ALA A 308 0.17 -8.23 35.81
N GLU A 309 -1.12 -8.48 36.00
CA GLU A 309 -1.94 -9.21 35.03
C GLU A 309 -2.04 -8.45 33.68
N CYS A 310 -2.21 -7.14 33.71
CA CYS A 310 -2.25 -6.31 32.51
C CYS A 310 -0.92 -6.33 31.75
N VAL A 311 0.21 -6.18 32.47
CA VAL A 311 1.57 -6.22 31.90
C VAL A 311 1.84 -7.57 31.23
N VAL A 312 1.51 -8.68 31.92
CA VAL A 312 1.78 -10.02 31.40
C VAL A 312 0.82 -10.40 30.29
N LYS A 313 -0.49 -10.17 30.42
CA LYS A 313 -1.48 -10.74 29.49
C LYS A 313 -1.90 -9.80 28.36
N ARG A 314 -1.81 -8.48 28.56
CA ARG A 314 -2.43 -7.49 27.66
C ARG A 314 -1.46 -6.52 27.02
N TRP A 315 -0.30 -6.28 27.63
CA TRP A 315 0.66 -5.30 27.15
C TRP A 315 1.27 -5.65 25.79
N PRO A 316 1.46 -4.68 24.88
CA PRO A 316 2.14 -4.91 23.61
C PRO A 316 3.57 -5.39 23.83
N ARG A 317 3.93 -6.53 23.23
CA ARG A 317 5.28 -7.09 23.33
C ARG A 317 6.37 -6.22 22.69
N SER A 318 5.99 -5.35 21.75
CA SER A 318 6.90 -4.34 21.20
C SER A 318 7.21 -3.20 22.17
N MET A 319 6.45 -3.03 23.25
CA MET A 319 6.60 -1.98 24.26
C MET A 319 7.13 -2.54 25.59
N LEU A 320 7.85 -3.65 25.51
CA LEU A 320 8.35 -4.39 26.65
C LEU A 320 9.84 -4.66 26.41
N ALA A 321 10.64 -4.42 27.44
CA ALA A 321 12.03 -4.81 27.48
C ALA A 321 12.26 -5.75 28.66
N VAL A 322 13.08 -6.76 28.42
CA VAL A 322 13.48 -7.76 29.41
C VAL A 322 14.89 -7.42 29.88
N PRO A 323 15.14 -7.37 31.20
CA PRO A 323 16.46 -7.02 31.72
C PRO A 323 17.48 -8.11 31.38
N GLN A 324 18.74 -7.71 31.22
CA GLN A 324 19.85 -8.63 30.92
C GLN A 324 20.02 -9.75 31.96
N SER A 325 19.57 -9.53 33.20
CA SER A 325 19.54 -10.53 34.27
C SER A 325 18.66 -11.76 33.94
N ALA A 326 17.70 -11.63 33.01
CA ALA A 326 16.84 -12.74 32.59
C ALA A 326 17.43 -13.58 31.44
N ALA A 327 18.65 -13.27 30.96
CA ALA A 327 19.30 -14.03 29.90
C ALA A 327 19.42 -15.55 30.17
N PRO A 328 19.70 -16.03 31.40
CA PRO A 328 19.70 -17.45 31.70
C PRO A 328 18.31 -18.10 31.53
N LEU A 329 17.25 -17.39 31.93
CA LEU A 329 15.87 -17.86 31.83
C LEU A 329 15.41 -17.95 30.38
N TRP A 330 15.80 -16.97 29.55
CA TRP A 330 15.58 -16.99 28.11
C TRP A 330 16.20 -18.22 27.45
N ARG A 331 17.47 -18.50 27.75
CA ARG A 331 18.20 -19.64 27.19
C ARG A 331 17.57 -20.96 27.61
N ALA A 332 17.19 -21.10 28.87
CA ALA A 332 16.49 -22.28 29.38
C ALA A 332 15.13 -22.48 28.68
N TYR A 333 14.38 -21.39 28.44
CA TYR A 333 13.10 -21.44 27.74
C TYR A 333 13.24 -21.90 26.29
N VAL A 334 14.16 -21.30 25.53
CA VAL A 334 14.39 -21.66 24.12
C VAL A 334 14.88 -23.10 24.01
N ARG A 335 15.79 -23.53 24.90
CA ARG A 335 16.24 -24.92 24.98
C ARG A 335 15.06 -25.88 25.17
N GLY A 336 14.16 -25.60 26.11
CA GLY A 336 12.97 -26.43 26.34
C GLY A 336 12.06 -26.54 25.12
N GLN A 337 11.83 -25.43 24.40
CA GLN A 337 10.99 -25.43 23.18
C GLN A 337 11.62 -26.23 22.03
N LEU A 338 12.93 -26.13 21.85
CA LEU A 338 13.64 -26.83 20.78
C LEU A 338 13.80 -28.32 21.09
N LEU A 339 14.06 -28.68 22.34
CA LEU A 339 14.09 -30.09 22.77
C LEU A 339 12.72 -30.76 22.61
N ALA A 340 11.64 -30.09 23.01
CA ALA A 340 10.28 -30.61 22.81
C ALA A 340 9.95 -30.89 21.33
N LYS A 341 10.59 -30.16 20.40
CA LYS A 341 10.43 -30.34 18.95
C LYS A 341 11.33 -31.42 18.38
N ALA A 342 12.52 -31.62 18.96
CA ALA A 342 13.47 -32.65 18.55
C ALA A 342 13.03 -34.08 18.98
N GLY A 343 12.23 -34.18 20.04
CA GLY A 343 11.74 -35.46 20.59
C GLY A 343 12.76 -36.16 21.49
N ASP A 344 12.48 -37.40 21.88
CA ASP A 344 13.34 -38.19 22.78
C ASP A 344 14.31 -39.07 21.97
N GLY A 345 15.60 -38.69 21.94
CA GLY A 345 16.65 -39.44 21.27
C GLY A 345 18.05 -38.99 21.71
N PRO A 346 19.09 -39.83 21.54
CA PRO A 346 20.45 -39.51 22.00
C PRO A 346 21.04 -38.26 21.33
N ASP A 347 20.56 -37.91 20.14
CA ASP A 347 21.03 -36.75 19.35
C ASP A 347 20.13 -35.51 19.49
N ALA A 348 19.05 -35.57 20.29
CA ALA A 348 18.04 -34.50 20.38
C ALA A 348 18.64 -33.16 20.82
N GLU A 349 19.59 -33.18 21.75
CA GLU A 349 20.30 -31.99 22.23
C GLU A 349 21.13 -31.35 21.12
N GLN A 350 21.81 -32.16 20.31
CA GLN A 350 22.67 -31.70 19.21
C GLN A 350 21.83 -31.15 18.05
N GLN A 351 20.68 -31.77 17.77
CA GLN A 351 19.69 -31.25 16.82
C GLN A 351 19.11 -29.91 17.28
N ALA A 352 18.73 -29.80 18.56
CA ALA A 352 18.22 -28.55 19.13
C ALA A 352 19.26 -27.42 19.08
N LEU A 353 20.53 -27.70 19.39
CA LEU A 353 21.64 -26.74 19.27
C LEU A 353 21.88 -26.31 17.81
N SER A 354 21.83 -27.25 16.86
CA SER A 354 21.99 -26.92 15.43
C SER A 354 20.87 -26.01 14.92
N GLU A 355 19.64 -26.24 15.37
CA GLU A 355 18.48 -25.40 15.04
C GLU A 355 18.60 -24.03 15.72
N ALA A 356 19.08 -23.97 16.96
CA ALA A 356 19.34 -22.72 17.67
C ALA A 356 20.39 -21.86 16.94
N ALA A 357 21.50 -22.46 16.48
CA ALA A 357 22.51 -21.79 15.68
C ALA A 357 21.94 -21.25 14.35
N ARG A 358 21.11 -22.06 13.66
CA ARG A 358 20.41 -21.65 12.44
C ARG A 358 19.49 -20.45 12.68
N LEU A 359 18.77 -20.43 13.79
CA LEU A 359 17.85 -19.35 14.15
C LEU A 359 18.59 -18.07 14.57
N ALA A 360 19.69 -18.19 15.30
CA ALA A 360 20.52 -17.07 15.75
C ALA A 360 21.33 -16.44 14.60
N GLY A 361 21.60 -17.18 13.52
CA GLY A 361 22.44 -16.72 12.42
C GLY A 361 23.94 -16.67 12.75
N THR A 362 24.31 -17.18 13.92
CA THR A 362 25.68 -17.30 14.43
C THR A 362 25.95 -18.74 14.87
N PRO A 363 27.20 -19.22 14.81
CA PRO A 363 27.54 -20.51 15.42
C PRO A 363 27.20 -20.48 16.91
N VAL A 364 26.50 -21.52 17.38
CA VAL A 364 26.19 -21.74 18.81
C VAL A 364 26.64 -23.16 19.12
N GLN A 365 27.74 -23.29 19.88
CA GLN A 365 28.25 -24.58 20.34
C GLN A 365 27.72 -24.94 21.74
N ASP A 366 27.37 -23.93 22.53
CA ASP A 366 26.80 -24.05 23.86
C ASP A 366 25.59 -23.12 24.02
N TRP A 367 24.58 -23.53 24.80
CA TRP A 367 23.40 -22.71 25.08
C TRP A 367 23.71 -21.34 25.72
N THR A 368 24.86 -21.22 26.39
CA THR A 368 25.37 -19.95 26.93
C THR A 368 25.77 -18.95 25.84
N GLU A 369 26.04 -19.40 24.63
CA GLU A 369 26.39 -18.57 23.46
C GLU A 369 25.14 -18.07 22.71
N LEU A 370 23.96 -18.60 23.01
CA LEU A 370 22.71 -18.14 22.40
C LEU A 370 22.49 -16.65 22.74
N PRO A 371 22.27 -15.79 21.72
CA PRO A 371 22.07 -14.37 21.93
C PRO A 371 20.79 -14.12 22.75
N PHE A 372 20.91 -13.18 23.70
CA PHE A 372 19.79 -12.65 24.44
C PHE A 372 19.35 -11.33 23.82
N PHE A 373 18.04 -11.12 23.77
CA PHE A 373 17.46 -9.92 23.20
C PHE A 373 16.67 -9.19 24.29
N GLU A 374 17.13 -7.99 24.65
CA GLU A 374 16.43 -7.13 25.61
C GLU A 374 15.07 -6.68 25.06
N THR A 375 14.99 -6.46 23.75
CA THR A 375 13.76 -6.17 23.01
C THR A 375 13.46 -7.28 22.02
N ARG A 376 12.24 -7.30 21.48
CA ARG A 376 11.81 -8.35 20.54
C ARG A 376 12.70 -8.40 19.28
N PRO A 377 13.29 -9.56 18.93
CA PRO A 377 14.15 -9.69 17.74
C PRO A 377 13.35 -9.65 16.42
N GLU A 378 14.04 -9.32 15.31
CA GLU A 378 13.45 -9.21 13.96
C GLU A 378 13.15 -10.58 13.31
N ASN A 379 13.85 -11.64 13.71
CA ASN A 379 13.64 -12.99 13.18
C ASN A 379 12.26 -13.54 13.61
N ASP A 380 11.39 -13.90 12.66
CA ASP A 380 10.00 -14.31 12.91
C ASP A 380 9.85 -15.43 13.96
N VAL A 381 10.77 -16.41 13.98
CA VAL A 381 10.69 -17.56 14.90
C VAL A 381 11.18 -17.20 16.30
N LEU A 382 12.34 -16.52 16.42
CA LEU A 382 12.85 -16.06 17.71
C LEU A 382 11.92 -15.00 18.32
N SER A 383 11.29 -14.17 17.49
CA SER A 383 10.29 -13.18 17.88
C SER A 383 9.09 -13.84 18.55
N ARG A 384 8.62 -14.97 18.01
CA ARG A 384 7.56 -15.77 18.61
C ARG A 384 7.96 -16.33 19.97
N TYR A 385 9.12 -16.98 20.06
CA TYR A 385 9.62 -17.51 21.34
C TYR A 385 9.81 -16.42 22.39
N TRP A 386 10.30 -15.24 21.99
CA TRP A 386 10.43 -14.09 22.88
C TRP A 386 9.07 -13.60 23.41
N CYS A 387 8.05 -13.56 22.55
CA CYS A 387 6.69 -13.20 22.94
C CYS A 387 6.05 -14.22 23.89
N GLU A 388 6.29 -15.52 23.68
CA GLU A 388 5.78 -16.60 24.53
C GLU A 388 6.54 -16.65 25.87
N PHE A 389 7.86 -16.47 25.86
CA PHE A 389 8.70 -16.36 27.06
C PHE A 389 8.21 -15.25 28.00
N THR A 390 8.00 -14.05 27.46
CA THR A 390 7.48 -12.89 28.22
C THR A 390 6.02 -13.06 28.66
N ALA A 391 5.25 -13.96 28.03
CA ALA A 391 3.89 -14.31 28.43
C ALA A 391 3.82 -15.43 29.49
N SER A 392 4.86 -16.25 29.59
CA SER A 392 4.89 -17.46 30.41
C SER A 392 4.94 -17.19 31.92
N GLY A 393 5.23 -15.95 32.33
CA GLY A 393 5.50 -15.59 33.73
C GLY A 393 6.90 -15.97 34.22
N ALA A 394 7.78 -16.45 33.33
CA ALA A 394 9.16 -16.78 33.67
C ALA A 394 9.97 -15.58 34.18
N VAL A 395 9.62 -14.36 33.74
CA VAL A 395 10.17 -13.11 34.27
C VAL A 395 9.11 -12.43 35.12
N PRO A 396 9.41 -12.09 36.39
CA PRO A 396 8.46 -11.35 37.23
C PRO A 396 8.04 -10.03 36.57
N PRO A 397 6.76 -9.66 36.60
CA PRO A 397 6.25 -8.45 35.94
C PRO A 397 6.95 -7.17 36.40
N GLU A 398 7.40 -7.12 37.65
CA GLU A 398 8.09 -6.00 38.26
C GLU A 398 9.51 -5.79 37.70
N GLN A 399 10.11 -6.86 37.16
CA GLN A 399 11.44 -6.80 36.53
C GLN A 399 11.36 -6.39 35.06
N LEU A 400 10.16 -6.38 34.46
CA LEU A 400 9.96 -5.99 33.07
C LEU A 400 10.01 -4.46 32.93
N ALA A 401 10.85 -4.00 32.02
CA ALA A 401 10.91 -2.58 31.68
C ALA A 401 9.80 -2.25 30.67
N LEU A 402 8.81 -1.48 31.12
CA LEU A 402 7.77 -0.97 30.23
C LEU A 402 8.33 0.18 29.39
N LEU A 403 8.44 -0.03 28.08
CA LEU A 403 8.83 1.00 27.11
C LEU A 403 7.61 1.88 26.77
N ALA A 404 7.02 2.45 27.81
CA ALA A 404 5.87 3.33 27.73
C ALA A 404 6.30 4.71 27.19
N PRO A 405 5.57 5.31 26.22
CA PRO A 405 5.89 6.65 25.74
C PRO A 405 5.87 7.72 26.83
N GLU A 406 5.07 7.51 27.89
CA GLU A 406 5.03 8.36 29.09
C GLU A 406 6.39 8.39 29.82
N ARG A 407 7.13 7.27 29.87
CA ARG A 407 8.49 7.21 30.46
C ARG A 407 9.54 7.97 29.64
N LEU A 408 9.27 8.25 28.37
CA LEU A 408 10.11 9.10 27.53
C LEU A 408 9.67 10.56 27.60
N PHE A 409 8.36 10.80 27.73
CA PHE A 409 7.78 12.14 27.77
C PHE A 409 8.07 12.87 29.09
N GLN A 410 8.05 12.17 30.22
CA GLN A 410 8.27 12.76 31.54
C GLN A 410 9.69 13.32 31.73
N PRO A 411 10.78 12.59 31.40
CA PRO A 411 12.13 13.16 31.43
C PRO A 411 12.30 14.31 30.44
N PHE A 412 11.63 14.26 29.28
CA PHE A 412 11.64 15.33 28.30
C PHE A 412 10.99 16.61 28.85
N LEU A 413 9.84 16.50 29.54
CA LEU A 413 9.20 17.62 30.23
C LEU A 413 10.08 18.18 31.35
N LYS A 414 10.70 17.30 32.14
CA LYS A 414 11.61 17.67 33.23
C LYS A 414 12.85 18.38 32.71
N GLY A 415 13.43 17.92 31.60
CA GLY A 415 14.58 18.57 30.95
C GLY A 415 14.23 19.94 30.36
N LYS A 416 12.99 20.12 29.89
CA LYS A 416 12.54 21.37 29.26
C LYS A 416 12.08 22.45 30.24
N TYR A 417 11.38 22.07 31.31
CA TYR A 417 10.82 23.03 32.28
C TYR A 417 11.53 23.05 33.63
N GLY A 418 12.38 22.06 33.93
CA GLY A 418 13.09 21.90 35.21
C GLY A 418 12.16 21.46 36.35
N ASN A 419 11.07 22.19 36.59
CA ASN A 419 10.08 21.91 37.62
C ASN A 419 8.63 22.03 37.10
N VAL A 420 7.71 21.42 37.84
CA VAL A 420 6.30 21.30 37.45
C VAL A 420 5.56 22.64 37.53
N ALA A 421 5.97 23.54 38.43
CA ALA A 421 5.39 24.88 38.56
C ALA A 421 5.65 25.75 37.32
N ALA A 422 6.86 25.68 36.75
CA ALA A 422 7.21 26.37 35.51
C ALA A 422 6.42 25.84 34.30
N MET A 423 6.22 24.52 34.22
CA MET A 423 5.35 23.91 33.22
C MET A 423 3.90 24.34 33.41
N ASN A 424 3.37 24.30 34.63
CA ASN A 424 2.01 24.72 34.97
C ASN A 424 1.74 26.19 34.62
N SER A 425 2.72 27.07 34.84
CA SER A 425 2.65 28.47 34.41
C SER A 425 2.61 28.61 32.88
N ALA A 426 3.44 27.86 32.16
CA ALA A 426 3.49 27.87 30.70
C ALA A 426 2.25 27.22 30.03
N TRP A 427 1.66 26.23 30.70
CA TRP A 427 0.54 25.43 30.18
C TRP A 427 -0.82 25.87 30.73
N GLN A 428 -0.83 26.84 31.65
CA GLN A 428 -2.01 27.25 32.42
C GLN A 428 -2.71 26.03 33.06
N SER A 429 -1.93 25.17 33.72
CA SER A 429 -2.38 23.91 34.32
C SER A 429 -2.04 23.80 35.80
N THR A 430 -2.51 22.75 36.47
CA THR A 430 -2.39 22.56 37.93
C THR A 430 -1.89 21.15 38.29
N PHE A 431 -0.98 20.57 37.50
CA PHE A 431 -0.45 19.23 37.77
C PHE A 431 0.45 19.22 39.02
N GLU A 432 0.32 18.19 39.85
CA GLU A 432 1.11 18.05 41.09
C GLU A 432 2.54 17.54 40.84
N SER A 433 2.73 16.63 39.87
CA SER A 433 4.02 16.07 39.48
C SER A 433 4.13 15.87 37.96
N PHE A 434 5.34 15.75 37.41
CA PHE A 434 5.53 15.44 35.98
C PHE A 434 4.95 14.06 35.62
N GLU A 435 4.91 13.12 36.57
CA GLU A 435 4.39 11.77 36.35
C GLU A 435 2.88 11.75 36.11
N ARG A 436 2.16 12.77 36.60
CA ARG A 436 0.71 12.93 36.40
C ARG A 436 0.34 13.71 35.13
N VAL A 437 1.32 14.12 34.31
CA VAL A 437 1.05 14.87 33.08
C VAL A 437 0.68 13.90 31.96
N PRO A 438 -0.56 13.93 31.44
CA PRO A 438 -0.95 13.04 30.35
C PRO A 438 -0.28 13.44 29.04
N LEU A 439 -0.12 12.48 28.13
CA LEU A 439 0.31 12.78 26.76
C LEU A 439 -0.76 13.66 26.08
N PRO A 440 -0.40 14.76 25.40
CA PRO A 440 -1.33 15.65 24.71
C PRO A 440 -1.90 15.04 23.41
N LEU A 441 -2.18 13.73 23.41
CA LEU A 441 -2.60 12.96 22.23
C LEU A 441 -3.83 13.55 21.56
N ALA A 442 -4.93 13.79 22.29
CA ALA A 442 -6.11 14.32 21.61
C ALA A 442 -6.06 15.83 21.33
N LEU A 443 -5.09 16.59 21.87
CA LEU A 443 -4.80 17.96 21.42
C LEU A 443 -4.12 17.94 20.05
N VAL A 444 -3.45 16.82 19.74
CA VAL A 444 -2.64 16.61 18.54
C VAL A 444 -3.41 15.85 17.45
N ASP A 445 -4.20 14.85 17.84
CA ASP A 445 -4.85 13.95 16.89
C ASP A 445 -6.27 14.43 16.49
N VAL A 446 -6.88 15.31 17.30
CA VAL A 446 -8.25 15.80 17.08
C VAL A 446 -8.28 17.23 16.53
N ALA A 447 -7.37 18.13 16.95
CA ALA A 447 -7.33 19.52 16.46
C ALA A 447 -7.36 19.64 14.93
N PRO A 448 -6.50 18.95 14.15
CA PRO A 448 -6.45 19.12 12.70
C PRO A 448 -7.78 18.79 12.00
N THR A 449 -8.54 17.84 12.57
CA THR A 449 -9.84 17.39 12.05
C THR A 449 -10.96 18.40 12.30
N MET A 450 -10.89 19.13 13.41
CA MET A 450 -11.86 20.16 13.73
C MET A 450 -11.69 21.39 12.81
N PHE A 451 -10.47 21.79 12.49
CA PHE A 451 -10.24 23.05 11.77
C PHE A 451 -10.35 22.94 10.23
N THR A 452 -10.25 21.74 9.62
CA THR A 452 -10.32 21.59 8.14
C THR A 452 -11.10 20.36 7.63
N PRO A 453 -12.40 20.19 7.96
CA PRO A 453 -13.16 18.97 7.65
C PRO A 453 -13.32 18.67 6.15
N ALA A 454 -13.47 19.70 5.31
CA ALA A 454 -13.64 19.52 3.87
C ALA A 454 -12.38 18.91 3.20
N ARG A 455 -11.21 19.40 3.59
CA ARG A 455 -9.93 18.90 3.10
C ARG A 455 -9.70 17.45 3.55
N LEU A 456 -10.10 17.14 4.77
CA LEU A 456 -9.95 15.80 5.32
C LEU A 456 -10.86 14.79 4.62
N ARG A 457 -12.12 15.15 4.36
CA ARG A 457 -13.03 14.34 3.53
C ARG A 457 -12.43 14.06 2.15
N PHE A 458 -11.95 15.11 1.47
CA PHE A 458 -11.33 14.97 0.16
C PHE A 458 -10.10 14.06 0.18
N SER A 459 -9.29 14.13 1.24
CA SER A 459 -8.12 13.27 1.39
C SER A 459 -8.48 11.79 1.48
N PHE A 460 -9.52 11.43 2.25
CA PHE A 460 -9.99 10.05 2.32
C PHE A 460 -10.56 9.55 1.00
N MET A 461 -11.17 10.43 0.19
CA MET A 461 -11.66 10.08 -1.13
C MET A 461 -10.52 9.79 -2.12
N VAL A 462 -9.45 10.59 -2.10
CA VAL A 462 -8.41 10.55 -3.14
C VAL A 462 -7.26 9.59 -2.78
N GLU A 463 -6.96 9.41 -1.50
CA GLU A 463 -5.82 8.62 -1.04
C GLU A 463 -5.77 7.20 -1.62
N PRO A 464 -6.88 6.43 -1.66
CA PRO A 464 -6.85 5.07 -2.20
C PRO A 464 -6.45 5.04 -3.69
N TYR A 465 -7.01 5.95 -4.49
CA TYR A 465 -6.68 6.08 -5.91
C TYR A 465 -5.25 6.54 -6.13
N ARG A 466 -4.80 7.53 -5.34
CA ARG A 466 -3.43 8.02 -5.40
C ARG A 466 -2.44 6.89 -5.12
N ARG A 467 -2.63 6.11 -4.05
CA ARG A 467 -1.73 5.00 -3.71
C ARG A 467 -1.68 3.94 -4.80
N VAL A 468 -2.82 3.57 -5.36
CA VAL A 468 -2.85 2.61 -6.47
C VAL A 468 -2.09 3.16 -7.67
N LEU A 469 -2.33 4.42 -8.06
CA LEU A 469 -1.65 5.03 -9.20
C LEU A 469 -0.13 5.15 -8.96
N GLU A 470 0.28 5.56 -7.76
CA GLU A 470 1.68 5.62 -7.37
C GLU A 470 2.34 4.23 -7.43
N TYR A 471 1.64 3.18 -7.01
CA TYR A 471 2.14 1.81 -7.07
C TYR A 471 2.27 1.29 -8.51
N LEU A 472 1.22 1.46 -9.31
CA LEU A 472 1.15 0.95 -10.68
C LEU A 472 2.06 1.72 -11.64
N LEU A 473 2.11 3.06 -11.52
CA LEU A 473 2.91 3.93 -12.38
C LEU A 473 4.36 4.04 -11.90
N GLY A 474 4.61 4.02 -10.59
CA GLY A 474 5.95 4.09 -10.02
C GLY A 474 6.83 2.89 -10.34
N ARG A 475 6.23 1.73 -10.67
CA ARG A 475 6.93 0.52 -11.11
C ARG A 475 7.13 0.43 -12.64
N GLY A 476 6.74 1.47 -13.39
CA GLY A 476 7.11 1.82 -14.77
C GLY A 476 6.81 0.80 -15.89
N ARG A 477 7.27 -0.44 -15.76
CA ARG A 477 7.19 -1.47 -16.79
C ARG A 477 5.79 -2.11 -16.91
N ALA A 478 4.96 -2.04 -15.86
CA ALA A 478 3.63 -2.67 -15.85
C ALA A 478 2.71 -2.16 -16.98
N ALA A 479 2.60 -0.82 -17.10
CA ALA A 479 1.78 -0.18 -18.13
C ALA A 479 2.36 -0.41 -19.52
N GLN A 480 3.68 -0.34 -19.67
CA GLN A 480 4.38 -0.58 -20.94
C GLN A 480 4.19 -2.02 -21.43
N ASN A 481 4.41 -3.01 -20.56
CA ASN A 481 4.24 -4.42 -20.90
C ASN A 481 2.80 -4.73 -21.32
N THR A 482 1.83 -4.16 -20.61
CA THR A 482 0.41 -4.34 -20.93
C THR A 482 0.06 -3.70 -22.26
N LEU A 483 0.56 -2.48 -22.52
CA LEU A 483 0.34 -1.79 -23.78
C LEU A 483 0.95 -2.56 -24.96
N ILE A 484 2.20 -3.01 -24.84
CA ILE A 484 2.88 -3.79 -25.87
C ILE A 484 2.13 -5.10 -26.12
N LEU A 485 1.77 -5.82 -25.06
CA LEU A 485 1.02 -7.07 -25.16
C LEU A 485 -0.32 -6.87 -25.88
N VAL A 486 -1.09 -5.87 -25.47
CA VAL A 486 -2.39 -5.54 -26.08
C VAL A 486 -2.24 -5.15 -27.55
N LEU A 487 -1.24 -4.34 -27.91
CA LEU A 487 -0.99 -3.94 -29.29
C LEU A 487 -0.64 -5.14 -30.17
N ILE A 488 0.28 -6.00 -29.71
CA ILE A 488 0.67 -7.22 -30.45
C ILE A 488 -0.53 -8.15 -30.61
N SER A 489 -1.32 -8.35 -29.55
CA SER A 489 -2.53 -9.17 -29.60
C SER A 489 -3.58 -8.61 -30.57
N LEU A 490 -3.81 -7.30 -30.57
CA LEU A 490 -4.75 -6.64 -31.49
C LEU A 490 -4.31 -6.75 -32.94
N VAL A 491 -3.04 -6.44 -33.23
CA VAL A 491 -2.50 -6.56 -34.59
C VAL A 491 -2.59 -8.00 -35.07
N SER A 492 -2.22 -8.97 -34.23
CA SER A 492 -2.31 -10.38 -34.58
C SER A 492 -3.75 -10.81 -34.85
N ALA A 493 -4.69 -10.44 -33.98
CA ALA A 493 -6.08 -10.84 -34.10
C ALA A 493 -6.78 -10.21 -35.32
N LEU A 494 -6.46 -8.96 -35.65
CA LEU A 494 -7.06 -8.20 -36.76
C LEU A 494 -6.36 -8.44 -38.11
N THR A 495 -5.29 -9.24 -38.13
CA THR A 495 -4.62 -9.64 -39.38
C THR A 495 -4.86 -11.11 -39.68
N ILE A 496 -4.53 -12.00 -38.74
CA ILE A 496 -4.56 -13.45 -38.96
C ILE A 496 -5.97 -13.97 -39.13
N ASN A 497 -6.89 -13.59 -38.23
CA ASN A 497 -8.25 -14.13 -38.26
C ASN A 497 -9.04 -13.64 -39.49
N PRO A 498 -8.97 -12.34 -39.89
CA PRO A 498 -9.62 -11.88 -41.11
C PRO A 498 -9.08 -12.52 -42.37
N ILE A 499 -7.75 -12.72 -42.49
CA ILE A 499 -7.15 -13.40 -43.65
C ILE A 499 -7.61 -14.86 -43.73
N ALA A 500 -7.60 -15.58 -42.61
CA ALA A 500 -8.05 -16.97 -42.55
C ALA A 500 -9.55 -17.10 -42.89
N ALA A 501 -10.39 -16.25 -42.31
CA ALA A 501 -11.83 -16.25 -42.58
C ALA A 501 -12.16 -15.87 -44.03
N TYR A 502 -11.49 -14.85 -44.57
CA TYR A 502 -11.66 -14.42 -45.96
C TYR A 502 -11.28 -15.55 -46.92
N SER A 503 -10.15 -16.22 -46.69
CA SER A 503 -9.70 -17.34 -47.52
C SER A 503 -10.72 -18.50 -47.52
N LEU A 504 -11.31 -18.83 -46.37
CA LEU A 504 -12.34 -19.87 -46.25
C LEU A 504 -13.69 -19.50 -46.88
N SER A 505 -13.98 -18.20 -47.00
CA SER A 505 -15.20 -17.67 -47.62
C SER A 505 -15.05 -17.55 -49.14
N ARG A 506 -13.98 -16.87 -49.60
CA ARG A 506 -13.69 -16.60 -51.02
C ARG A 506 -13.28 -17.84 -51.79
N PHE A 507 -12.48 -18.71 -51.18
CA PHE A 507 -11.94 -19.92 -51.81
C PHE A 507 -12.41 -21.18 -51.05
N PRO A 508 -13.72 -21.51 -51.12
CA PRO A 508 -14.26 -22.62 -50.36
C PRO A 508 -13.65 -23.95 -50.85
N MET A 509 -12.91 -24.61 -49.96
CA MET A 509 -12.41 -25.96 -50.19
C MET A 509 -13.55 -26.98 -49.98
N ARG A 510 -13.44 -28.16 -50.59
CA ARG A 510 -14.40 -29.27 -50.42
C ARG A 510 -14.66 -29.65 -48.94
N HIS A 511 -13.76 -29.32 -48.03
CA HIS A 511 -13.83 -29.65 -46.60
C HIS A 511 -13.95 -28.43 -45.67
N THR A 512 -14.29 -27.24 -46.19
CA THR A 512 -14.44 -26.02 -45.37
C THR A 512 -15.36 -26.23 -44.16
N GLN A 513 -16.47 -26.96 -44.33
CA GLN A 513 -17.38 -27.28 -43.21
C GLN A 513 -16.71 -28.12 -42.11
N LYS A 514 -15.86 -29.10 -42.47
CA LYS A 514 -15.14 -29.92 -41.48
C LYS A 514 -14.11 -29.08 -40.71
N VAL A 515 -13.43 -28.16 -41.38
CA VAL A 515 -12.49 -27.22 -40.75
C VAL A 515 -13.22 -26.29 -39.77
N LEU A 516 -14.41 -25.80 -40.14
CA LEU A 516 -15.22 -24.98 -39.23
C LEU A 516 -15.73 -25.76 -38.02
N ILE A 517 -16.18 -27.00 -38.23
CA ILE A 517 -16.57 -27.89 -37.13
C ILE A 517 -15.38 -28.14 -36.19
N PHE A 518 -14.18 -28.35 -36.74
CA PHE A 518 -12.96 -28.48 -35.94
C PHE A 518 -12.70 -27.23 -35.10
N PHE A 519 -12.80 -26.02 -35.68
CA PHE A 519 -12.67 -24.77 -34.91
C PHE A 519 -13.72 -24.65 -33.80
N LEU A 520 -14.99 -24.97 -34.09
CA LEU A 520 -16.04 -24.98 -33.07
C LEU A 520 -15.78 -26.00 -31.96
N ALA A 521 -15.27 -27.19 -32.30
CA ALA A 521 -14.91 -28.22 -31.33
C ALA A 521 -13.80 -27.74 -30.36
N THR A 522 -12.82 -26.97 -30.84
CA THR A 522 -11.78 -26.40 -29.95
C THR A 522 -12.33 -25.41 -28.93
N MET A 523 -13.46 -24.75 -29.23
CA MET A 523 -14.14 -23.84 -28.31
C MET A 523 -14.96 -24.57 -27.23
N ALA A 524 -15.28 -25.85 -27.44
CA ALA A 524 -16.01 -26.65 -26.45
C ALA A 524 -15.12 -27.02 -25.24
N PHE A 525 -13.79 -26.98 -25.41
CA PHE A 525 -12.84 -27.23 -24.33
C PHE A 525 -12.61 -25.97 -23.48
N PRO A 526 -12.73 -26.05 -22.14
CA PRO A 526 -12.41 -24.93 -21.27
C PRO A 526 -10.94 -24.52 -21.40
N ALA A 527 -10.68 -23.22 -21.56
CA ALA A 527 -9.34 -22.68 -21.75
C ALA A 527 -8.41 -22.96 -20.55
N GLU A 528 -8.98 -23.09 -19.37
CA GLU A 528 -8.30 -23.35 -18.11
C GLU A 528 -7.66 -24.75 -18.09
N VAL A 529 -8.31 -25.75 -18.70
CA VAL A 529 -7.79 -27.13 -18.78
C VAL A 529 -6.59 -27.19 -19.72
N ALA A 530 -6.61 -26.40 -20.80
CA ALA A 530 -5.51 -26.29 -21.75
C ALA A 530 -4.32 -25.48 -21.22
N MET A 531 -4.44 -24.82 -20.05
CA MET A 531 -3.40 -23.94 -19.52
C MET A 531 -2.12 -24.68 -19.14
N ILE A 532 -2.21 -25.83 -18.46
CA ILE A 532 -1.04 -26.61 -18.04
C ILE A 532 -0.30 -27.19 -19.26
N PRO A 533 -0.95 -27.86 -20.22
CA PRO A 533 -0.28 -28.34 -21.43
C PRO A 533 0.41 -27.21 -22.22
N ASN A 534 -0.25 -26.05 -22.36
CA ASN A 534 0.35 -24.92 -23.05
C ASN A 534 1.57 -24.35 -22.31
N PHE A 535 1.54 -24.29 -20.97
CA PHE A 535 2.70 -23.89 -20.19
C PHE A 535 3.88 -24.84 -20.40
N LEU A 536 3.65 -26.16 -20.34
CA LEU A 536 4.70 -27.16 -20.57
C LEU A 536 5.27 -27.03 -21.98
N LEU A 537 4.43 -26.89 -23.00
CA LEU A 537 4.86 -26.69 -24.38
C LEU A 537 5.74 -25.43 -24.53
N LEU A 538 5.30 -24.29 -23.99
CA LEU A 538 6.04 -23.03 -24.08
C LEU A 538 7.35 -23.06 -23.29
N ARG A 539 7.38 -23.80 -22.18
CA ARG A 539 8.59 -24.06 -21.40
C ARG A 539 9.59 -24.88 -22.20
N ASP A 540 9.13 -25.97 -22.81
CA ASP A 540 9.98 -26.88 -23.57
C ASP A 540 10.51 -26.20 -24.85
N LEU A 541 9.76 -25.24 -25.41
CA LEU A 541 10.20 -24.34 -26.48
C LEU A 541 11.10 -23.17 -26.02
N GLY A 542 11.34 -23.00 -24.72
CA GLY A 542 12.15 -21.91 -24.18
C GLY A 542 11.54 -20.51 -24.33
N LEU A 543 10.22 -20.41 -24.54
CA LEU A 543 9.53 -19.14 -24.83
C LEU A 543 9.03 -18.40 -23.58
N LEU A 544 9.11 -19.00 -22.38
CA LEU A 544 8.60 -18.38 -21.15
C LEU A 544 9.18 -16.99 -20.90
N ASN A 545 8.41 -16.12 -20.25
CA ASN A 545 8.77 -14.71 -20.03
C ASN A 545 8.99 -13.90 -21.33
N THR A 546 8.25 -14.20 -22.40
CA THR A 546 8.26 -13.40 -23.64
C THR A 546 6.85 -13.01 -24.07
N TYR A 547 6.72 -11.94 -24.87
CA TYR A 547 5.44 -11.60 -25.48
C TYR A 547 4.93 -12.69 -26.43
N ALA A 548 5.84 -13.39 -27.11
CA ALA A 548 5.51 -14.50 -28.00
C ALA A 548 4.76 -15.61 -27.24
N ALA A 549 5.22 -15.98 -26.04
CA ALA A 549 4.52 -16.97 -25.21
C ALA A 549 3.11 -16.53 -24.80
N LEU A 550 2.88 -15.22 -24.61
CA LEU A 550 1.56 -14.71 -24.22
C LEU A 550 0.57 -14.61 -25.39
N VAL A 551 1.08 -14.42 -26.61
CA VAL A 551 0.28 -14.11 -27.80
C VAL A 551 0.10 -15.35 -28.69
N LEU A 552 1.17 -16.07 -29.03
CA LEU A 552 1.17 -17.16 -30.03
C LEU A 552 0.02 -18.17 -29.86
N PRO A 553 -0.27 -18.72 -28.65
CA PRO A 553 -1.31 -19.73 -28.49
C PRO A 553 -2.73 -19.22 -28.79
N ARG A 554 -2.92 -17.89 -28.81
CA ARG A 554 -4.23 -17.24 -28.99
C ARG A 554 -4.33 -16.42 -30.28
N MET A 555 -3.28 -16.41 -31.11
CA MET A 555 -3.26 -15.60 -32.35
C MET A 555 -4.32 -16.04 -33.36
N ALA A 556 -4.47 -17.35 -33.57
CA ALA A 556 -5.53 -17.93 -34.37
C ALA A 556 -6.69 -18.32 -33.46
N ASN A 557 -7.83 -17.67 -33.64
CA ASN A 557 -9.00 -17.85 -32.78
C ASN A 557 -10.18 -18.41 -33.58
N GLY A 558 -10.58 -19.65 -33.29
CA GLY A 558 -11.64 -20.35 -34.01
C GLY A 558 -12.97 -19.60 -34.04
N PHE A 559 -13.35 -18.96 -32.92
CA PHE A 559 -14.56 -18.13 -32.84
C PHE A 559 -14.50 -16.93 -33.78
N ALA A 560 -13.40 -16.17 -33.74
CA ALA A 560 -13.22 -15.01 -34.58
C ALA A 560 -13.24 -15.39 -36.07
N ILE A 561 -12.60 -16.50 -36.44
CA ILE A 561 -12.57 -16.99 -37.83
C ILE A 561 -13.97 -17.42 -38.28
N PHE A 562 -14.68 -18.21 -37.47
CA PHE A 562 -16.04 -18.64 -37.76
C PHE A 562 -17.00 -17.46 -37.95
N LEU A 563 -16.95 -16.49 -37.02
CA LEU A 563 -17.79 -15.30 -37.03
C LEU A 563 -17.50 -14.42 -38.26
N LEU A 564 -16.23 -14.11 -38.53
CA LEU A 564 -15.83 -13.32 -39.71
C LEU A 564 -16.22 -13.99 -41.01
N LYS A 565 -16.10 -15.33 -41.10
CA LYS A 565 -16.51 -16.05 -42.30
C LYS A 565 -18.00 -15.85 -42.56
N GLY A 566 -18.85 -15.96 -41.54
CA GLY A 566 -20.28 -15.72 -41.68
C GLY A 566 -20.61 -14.31 -42.20
N PHE A 567 -19.84 -13.30 -41.78
CA PHE A 567 -19.96 -11.94 -42.31
C PHE A 567 -19.47 -11.84 -43.76
N TYR A 568 -18.32 -12.41 -44.11
CA TYR A 568 -17.85 -12.42 -45.50
C TYR A 568 -18.81 -13.15 -46.45
N ASP A 569 -19.38 -14.28 -46.02
CA ASP A 569 -20.38 -15.03 -46.79
C ASP A 569 -21.69 -14.25 -47.00
N SER A 570 -21.99 -13.29 -46.12
CA SER A 570 -23.19 -12.44 -46.24
C SER A 570 -23.02 -11.26 -47.20
N LEU A 571 -21.80 -10.98 -47.66
CA LEU A 571 -21.54 -9.89 -48.59
C LEU A 571 -21.98 -10.28 -50.01
N PRO A 572 -22.64 -9.38 -50.76
CA PRO A 572 -23.06 -9.66 -52.14
C PRO A 572 -21.87 -10.01 -53.04
N GLN A 573 -21.99 -11.10 -53.79
CA GLN A 573 -20.91 -11.60 -54.66
C GLN A 573 -20.58 -10.60 -55.78
N GLU A 574 -21.57 -9.80 -56.18
CA GLU A 574 -21.50 -8.80 -57.23
C GLU A 574 -20.46 -7.72 -56.92
N LEU A 575 -20.25 -7.39 -55.64
CA LEU A 575 -19.22 -6.42 -55.23
C LEU A 575 -17.81 -6.92 -55.54
N TYR A 576 -17.57 -8.23 -55.36
CA TYR A 576 -16.29 -8.84 -55.69
C TYR A 576 -16.10 -8.93 -57.21
N GLN A 577 -17.14 -9.34 -57.94
CA GLN A 577 -17.08 -9.44 -59.40
C GLN A 577 -16.88 -8.07 -60.07
N ALA A 578 -17.51 -7.02 -59.56
CA ALA A 578 -17.29 -5.66 -60.05
C ALA A 578 -15.83 -5.22 -59.89
N ALA A 579 -15.23 -5.49 -58.72
CA ALA A 579 -13.82 -5.17 -58.49
C ALA A 579 -12.86 -5.99 -59.37
N GLU A 580 -13.20 -7.26 -59.67
CA GLU A 580 -12.45 -8.10 -60.62
C GLU A 580 -12.52 -7.54 -62.05
N ILE A 581 -13.69 -7.06 -62.48
CA ILE A 581 -13.87 -6.41 -63.79
C ILE A 581 -13.06 -5.13 -63.88
N ASP A 582 -12.94 -4.37 -62.79
CA ASP A 582 -12.08 -3.18 -62.68
C ASP A 582 -10.56 -3.52 -62.61
N GLY A 583 -10.19 -4.80 -62.66
CA GLY A 583 -8.81 -5.27 -62.67
C GLY A 583 -8.12 -5.26 -61.30
N ALA A 584 -8.88 -5.20 -60.20
CA ALA A 584 -8.31 -5.25 -58.85
C ALA A 584 -7.73 -6.65 -58.54
N SER A 585 -6.51 -6.68 -58.02
CA SER A 585 -5.90 -7.91 -57.46
C SER A 585 -6.61 -8.37 -56.19
N GLU A 586 -6.53 -9.65 -55.84
CA GLU A 586 -7.27 -10.16 -54.68
C GLU A 586 -6.85 -9.54 -53.33
N ILE A 587 -5.60 -9.10 -53.19
CA ILE A 587 -5.18 -8.35 -52.00
C ILE A 587 -5.83 -6.96 -51.97
N GLN A 588 -6.02 -6.32 -53.13
CA GLN A 588 -6.75 -5.05 -53.23
C GLN A 588 -8.23 -5.26 -52.92
N ILE A 589 -8.86 -6.30 -53.47
CA ILE A 589 -10.26 -6.66 -53.18
C ILE A 589 -10.44 -6.90 -51.67
N PHE A 590 -9.57 -7.69 -51.05
CA PHE A 590 -9.61 -7.92 -49.60
C PHE A 590 -9.50 -6.60 -48.80
N ARG A 591 -8.51 -5.75 -49.09
CA ARG A 591 -8.24 -4.54 -48.29
C ARG A 591 -9.21 -3.40 -48.56
N MET A 592 -9.67 -3.24 -49.80
CA MET A 592 -10.46 -2.08 -50.24
C MET A 592 -11.97 -2.37 -50.30
N VAL A 593 -12.38 -3.63 -50.49
CA VAL A 593 -13.79 -4.02 -50.57
C VAL A 593 -14.21 -4.80 -49.33
N ALA A 594 -13.58 -5.95 -49.08
CA ALA A 594 -14.03 -6.87 -48.04
C ALA A 594 -13.88 -6.28 -46.62
N MET A 595 -12.67 -5.82 -46.27
CA MET A 595 -12.33 -5.32 -44.92
C MET A 595 -13.19 -4.12 -44.48
N PRO A 596 -13.42 -3.07 -45.32
CA PRO A 596 -14.29 -1.96 -44.94
C PRO A 596 -15.73 -2.38 -44.63
N LEU A 597 -16.28 -3.32 -45.41
CA LEU A 597 -17.66 -3.81 -45.23
C LEU A 597 -17.82 -4.62 -43.93
N VAL A 598 -16.77 -5.36 -43.51
CA VAL A 598 -16.78 -6.10 -42.24
C VAL A 598 -16.19 -5.32 -41.05
N THR A 599 -15.90 -4.01 -41.21
CA THR A 599 -15.39 -3.15 -40.11
C THR A 599 -16.19 -3.27 -38.81
N PRO A 600 -17.53 -3.32 -38.81
CA PRO A 600 -18.30 -3.42 -37.57
C PRO A 600 -18.01 -4.71 -36.78
N ILE A 601 -17.84 -5.84 -37.45
CA ILE A 601 -17.50 -7.11 -36.80
C ILE A 601 -16.02 -7.15 -36.39
N LEU A 602 -15.13 -6.52 -37.17
CA LEU A 602 -13.73 -6.33 -36.78
C LEU A 602 -13.61 -5.49 -35.50
N ALA A 603 -14.46 -4.46 -35.34
CA ALA A 603 -14.49 -3.65 -34.13
C ALA A 603 -14.91 -4.49 -32.89
N TYR A 604 -15.88 -5.39 -33.05
CA TYR A 604 -16.25 -6.34 -32.00
C TYR A 604 -15.10 -7.29 -31.64
N ILE A 605 -14.44 -7.88 -32.64
CA ILE A 605 -13.30 -8.79 -32.42
C ILE A 605 -12.13 -8.06 -31.77
N GLY A 606 -11.84 -6.83 -32.20
CA GLY A 606 -10.81 -5.98 -31.60
C GLY A 606 -11.12 -5.65 -30.14
N LEU A 607 -12.35 -5.23 -29.85
CA LEU A 607 -12.81 -4.97 -28.48
C LEU A 607 -12.69 -6.22 -27.60
N ASN A 608 -13.16 -7.38 -28.09
CA ASN A 608 -13.09 -8.64 -27.35
C ASN A 608 -11.64 -9.06 -27.09
N THR A 609 -10.76 -8.92 -28.09
CA THR A 609 -9.33 -9.21 -27.97
C THR A 609 -8.67 -8.29 -26.95
N PHE A 610 -8.97 -6.99 -26.99
CA PHE A 610 -8.48 -6.03 -26.01
C PHE A 610 -8.88 -6.45 -24.59
N VAL A 611 -10.17 -6.69 -24.35
CA VAL A 611 -10.69 -7.04 -23.02
C VAL A 611 -10.01 -8.30 -22.50
N LEU A 612 -9.98 -9.39 -23.28
CA LEU A 612 -9.38 -10.66 -22.88
C LEU A 612 -7.87 -10.59 -22.63
N THR A 613 -7.17 -9.76 -23.40
CA THR A 613 -5.71 -9.60 -23.25
C THR A 613 -5.39 -8.74 -22.04
N TYR A 614 -6.12 -7.64 -21.88
CA TYR A 614 -5.95 -6.69 -20.78
C TYR A 614 -6.31 -7.32 -19.43
N SER A 615 -7.43 -8.07 -19.34
CA SER A 615 -7.88 -8.75 -18.12
C SER A 615 -7.21 -10.10 -17.85
N GLY A 616 -6.34 -10.57 -18.75
CA GLY A 616 -5.71 -11.89 -18.74
C GLY A 616 -4.65 -12.09 -17.64
N PHE A 617 -5.05 -11.95 -16.38
CA PHE A 617 -4.20 -12.09 -15.20
C PHE A 617 -3.58 -13.47 -15.09
N MET A 618 -4.41 -14.52 -15.05
CA MET A 618 -3.97 -15.88 -14.70
C MET A 618 -2.95 -16.42 -15.71
N TRP A 619 -3.22 -16.20 -17.00
CA TRP A 619 -2.31 -16.56 -18.08
C TRP A 619 -0.96 -15.83 -17.96
N ALA A 620 -0.97 -14.51 -17.75
CA ALA A 620 0.26 -13.74 -17.61
C ALA A 620 1.06 -14.14 -16.37
N PHE A 621 0.39 -14.41 -15.24
CA PHE A 621 1.02 -14.81 -13.99
C PHE A 621 1.76 -16.16 -14.11
N VAL A 622 1.16 -17.13 -14.80
CA VAL A 622 1.75 -18.48 -14.96
C VAL A 622 2.89 -18.49 -16.00
N ILE A 623 2.73 -17.81 -17.13
CA ILE A 623 3.70 -17.85 -18.23
C ILE A 623 4.92 -16.93 -17.98
N CYS A 624 4.74 -15.85 -17.23
CA CYS A 624 5.77 -14.84 -16.99
C CYS A 624 6.09 -14.69 -15.49
N PRO A 625 6.79 -15.67 -14.87
CA PRO A 625 7.19 -15.57 -13.47
C PRO A 625 8.14 -14.39 -13.17
N LYS A 626 8.95 -13.94 -14.13
CA LYS A 626 9.86 -12.79 -13.94
C LYS A 626 9.07 -11.48 -13.83
N GLN A 627 9.30 -10.75 -12.74
CA GLN A 627 8.65 -9.47 -12.43
C GLN A 627 8.79 -8.42 -13.53
N GLU A 628 9.86 -8.47 -14.32
CA GLU A 628 10.11 -7.58 -15.44
C GLU A 628 9.08 -7.70 -16.58
N MET A 629 8.42 -8.85 -16.71
CA MET A 629 7.43 -9.17 -17.75
C MET A 629 5.99 -9.14 -17.22
N TRP A 630 5.78 -8.75 -15.96
CA TRP A 630 4.46 -8.68 -15.38
C TRP A 630 3.59 -7.63 -16.06
N THR A 631 2.34 -8.00 -16.33
CA THR A 631 1.30 -7.10 -16.83
C THR A 631 0.66 -6.32 -15.68
N LEU A 632 -0.12 -5.30 -16.02
CA LEU A 632 -0.81 -4.42 -15.07
C LEU A 632 -1.67 -5.22 -14.08
N MET A 633 -2.39 -6.23 -14.55
CA MET A 633 -3.24 -7.07 -13.70
C MET A 633 -2.44 -7.88 -12.68
N VAL A 634 -1.24 -8.33 -13.04
CA VAL A 634 -0.35 -9.03 -12.09
C VAL A 634 0.16 -8.07 -11.02
N TRP A 635 0.50 -6.84 -11.40
CA TRP A 635 0.88 -5.78 -10.45
C TRP A 635 -0.26 -5.37 -9.53
N VAL A 636 -1.51 -5.35 -10.02
CA VAL A 636 -2.70 -5.12 -9.20
C VAL A 636 -2.86 -6.24 -8.17
N TYR A 637 -2.68 -7.51 -8.57
CA TYR A 637 -2.72 -8.63 -7.63
C TYR A 637 -1.63 -8.52 -6.55
N ASP A 638 -0.39 -8.24 -6.94
CA ASP A 638 0.72 -8.03 -5.99
C ASP A 638 0.46 -6.84 -5.04
N PHE A 639 -0.16 -5.77 -5.54
CA PHE A 639 -0.61 -4.65 -4.73
C PHE A 639 -1.65 -5.06 -3.68
N GLN A 640 -2.65 -5.86 -4.08
CA GLN A 640 -3.69 -6.38 -3.18
C GLN A 640 -3.10 -7.26 -2.08
N MET A 641 -2.12 -8.11 -2.42
CA MET A 641 -1.42 -8.96 -1.44
C MET A 641 -0.63 -8.14 -0.41
N LYS A 642 -0.04 -7.02 -0.82
CA LYS A 642 0.74 -6.14 0.08
C LYS A 642 -0.12 -5.13 0.84
N ASN A 643 -1.31 -4.80 0.34
CA ASN A 643 -2.21 -3.81 0.91
C ASN A 643 -3.60 -4.43 1.09
N PRO A 644 -3.84 -5.19 2.17
CA PRO A 644 -5.09 -5.93 2.37
C PRO A 644 -6.32 -5.03 2.66
N GLY A 645 -6.19 -3.70 2.65
CA GLY A 645 -7.30 -2.78 2.86
C GLY A 645 -8.29 -2.81 1.69
N ASN A 646 -9.56 -3.12 1.98
CA ASN A 646 -10.61 -3.29 0.97
C ASN A 646 -10.77 -2.05 0.06
N ASN A 647 -10.54 -0.87 0.61
CA ASN A 647 -10.62 0.40 -0.11
C ASN A 647 -9.58 0.54 -1.23
N TYR A 648 -8.37 0.02 -1.01
CA TYR A 648 -7.32 0.00 -2.02
C TYR A 648 -7.62 -1.01 -3.14
N ILE A 649 -8.20 -2.16 -2.79
CA ILE A 649 -8.63 -3.18 -3.75
C ILE A 649 -9.72 -2.61 -4.66
N MET A 650 -10.74 -1.98 -4.07
CA MET A 650 -11.84 -1.39 -4.84
C MET A 650 -11.37 -0.22 -5.70
N ALA A 651 -10.48 0.64 -5.19
CA ALA A 651 -9.89 1.72 -5.97
C ALA A 651 -9.09 1.17 -7.17
N ALA A 652 -8.34 0.08 -6.99
CA ALA A 652 -7.65 -0.59 -8.08
C ALA A 652 -8.62 -1.12 -9.14
N THR A 653 -9.71 -1.79 -8.73
CA THR A 653 -10.74 -2.28 -9.64
C THR A 653 -11.36 -1.16 -10.47
N VAL A 654 -11.68 -0.01 -9.84
CA VAL A 654 -12.22 1.16 -10.55
C VAL A 654 -11.23 1.68 -11.58
N LEU A 655 -9.98 1.94 -11.18
CA LEU A 655 -8.95 2.50 -12.07
C LEU A 655 -8.66 1.59 -13.26
N VAL A 656 -8.54 0.29 -12.99
CA VAL A 656 -8.22 -0.72 -13.99
C VAL A 656 -9.38 -0.93 -14.97
N SER A 657 -10.62 -0.61 -14.59
CA SER A 657 -11.79 -0.69 -15.47
C SER A 657 -11.91 0.51 -16.45
N ILE A 658 -11.18 1.61 -16.21
CA ILE A 658 -11.26 2.82 -17.04
C ILE A 658 -10.77 2.56 -18.48
N PRO A 659 -9.60 1.94 -18.75
CA PRO A 659 -9.15 1.75 -20.13
C PRO A 659 -10.09 0.86 -20.97
N PRO A 660 -10.59 -0.30 -20.49
CA PRO A 660 -11.61 -1.06 -21.20
C PRO A 660 -12.88 -0.27 -21.50
N LEU A 661 -13.35 0.56 -20.56
CA LEU A 661 -14.52 1.41 -20.78
C LEU A 661 -14.27 2.42 -21.92
N ILE A 662 -13.10 3.06 -21.96
CA ILE A 662 -12.74 4.00 -23.02
C ILE A 662 -12.74 3.28 -24.38
N VAL A 663 -12.07 2.13 -24.48
CA VAL A 663 -12.01 1.34 -25.72
C VAL A 663 -13.41 0.90 -26.16
N PHE A 664 -14.25 0.48 -25.22
CA PHE A 664 -15.65 0.15 -25.49
C PHE A 664 -16.43 1.33 -26.08
N LEU A 665 -16.31 2.54 -25.51
CA LEU A 665 -17.02 3.72 -26.01
C LEU A 665 -16.64 4.07 -27.45
N PHE A 666 -15.37 3.89 -27.84
CA PHE A 666 -14.92 4.08 -29.22
C PHE A 666 -15.42 2.95 -30.14
N ALA A 667 -15.30 1.69 -29.72
CA ALA A 667 -15.71 0.53 -30.52
C ALA A 667 -17.24 0.51 -30.74
N ASN A 668 -18.03 0.90 -29.75
CA ASN A 668 -19.50 0.88 -29.83
C ASN A 668 -20.04 1.74 -30.99
N ARG A 669 -19.39 2.88 -31.29
CA ARG A 669 -19.76 3.71 -32.45
C ARG A 669 -19.60 2.99 -33.79
N LEU A 670 -18.60 2.10 -33.92
CA LEU A 670 -18.36 1.31 -35.12
C LEU A 670 -19.30 0.11 -35.20
N ILE A 671 -19.52 -0.58 -34.08
CA ILE A 671 -20.41 -1.74 -33.99
C ILE A 671 -21.84 -1.35 -34.38
N MET A 672 -22.33 -0.20 -33.89
CA MET A 672 -23.69 0.29 -34.20
C MET A 672 -23.92 0.59 -35.69
N LYS A 673 -22.88 0.93 -36.46
CA LYS A 673 -23.01 1.16 -37.91
C LYS A 673 -23.28 -0.14 -38.68
N GLY A 674 -22.78 -1.28 -38.21
CA GLY A 674 -22.95 -2.57 -38.89
C GLY A 674 -24.30 -3.24 -38.70
N ILE A 675 -25.06 -2.84 -37.67
CA ILE A 675 -26.42 -3.32 -37.46
C ILE A 675 -27.37 -2.75 -38.53
N VAL A 676 -26.97 -1.66 -39.19
CA VAL A 676 -27.72 -0.96 -40.23
C VAL A 676 -27.07 -1.20 -41.59
N ILE A 677 -26.95 -2.46 -42.03
CA ILE A 677 -26.73 -2.71 -43.46
C ILE A 677 -28.08 -2.46 -44.15
N PRO A 678 -28.20 -1.50 -45.08
CA PRO A 678 -29.41 -1.39 -45.89
C PRO A 678 -29.53 -2.69 -46.67
N SER A 679 -30.66 -3.39 -46.53
CA SER A 679 -31.03 -4.45 -47.47
C SER A 679 -31.07 -3.83 -48.86
N LEU A 680 -30.00 -3.99 -49.64
CA LEU A 680 -30.01 -3.65 -51.05
C LEU A 680 -31.08 -4.54 -51.68
N LYS A 681 -32.06 -3.88 -52.29
CA LYS A 681 -33.14 -4.50 -53.04
C LYS A 681 -32.68 -4.74 -54.47
#